data_AF-A0A2E0J7F2-F1
#
_entry.id   AF-A0A2E0J7F2-F1
#
_cell.length_a   1.000
_cell.length_b   1.000
_cell.length_c   1.000
_cell.angle_alpha   90.00
_cell.angle_beta   90.00
_cell.angle_gamma   90.00
#
_symmetry.space_group_name_H-M   'P 1'
#
loop_
_entity.id
_entity.type
_entity.pdbx_description
1 polymer ?
#
loop_
_entity_poly.entity_id
_entity_poly.type
_entity_poly.pdbx_seq_one_letter_code
_entity_poly.pdbx_strand_id
1 'polypeptide(L)'
;MASDRRLRDPIFAAAEREKNRPERPFIHLRVHSAYSLLEGALPLGKIIGHALKDEAPAIAITDTNNLFGALEFSQKASKEGLQPIIGCQLDCAFEDALAEARRGNGRKGGGTQYEPLVLIAATKEGYANLVRLVSRAYLENEPGEATHITTEWLSELAEGIICLTGGPRGPVGAALKADRPEVAEQRLMFLRECFGNRLYVELERFEGYDRALEAATVELAYRHELPLVATNEAFFPARDDYEAHDALIAIAEGAVIAMDDRRQLTPDNYLKSQAEMARLFSDLPEAIDNTIEIARRCSYFTQTHPPILPRFTGADAADAEAALQAEADELRRQAHEGLQHRLETQGLAEGYTRETYVERLDYELGIIERMKFPGYFLIVADFIKWAKAQDIPVGPGRGSGAGSLVAYALTITDVDPLRFSLLFERFLNPDRVSMPDFDIDFCQDRREEVIRYVQEKYGRDQVGQIITFGTLQARAVLRDVGRVLQMPYGQVDRLCKMVPSNPANPTPLPKAIEDEPRFAEEVEKEPIVGTLLDYAQKLEGLYRHASTHAAGIVIGDRPLSELVPMYRDPRSDMPVTQFNMKWVEQAGLVKFDFLGLKTLTVLETAVKLIRRRGIEIDLSRIPLDDPDTYAMLSRGETVGVFQVESAGMRKALIGMKPDRIEDIIALVALYRPGPMENIPTYNARKHGEEEIASIHPKIDHLVKETQGVIVYQEQVMQIAQELAGYTLGQADLLRRAMGKKIRAEMEKQRGIFVKGATERGVSKQQADFIFDLLAKFADYGFNKSHAAAYAIVSYQTAYLKAHYPVEFLAASMTYDMANTDKLNDFRRDAMRLGIEVVSPSVLTSHRPFEVGENKIYYALAAIKGVGDAAVEHIVEKRNEKQFESLEDFCARIDPKIVGKRVFESLIQAGAFDCFGHDRAALFGGIDRLMGMASRAAEDAAMGQGDIFGMSGGGEPQKIHLPAVEPWSAADKLHREFQVVGCYLSAHPLDEYAEILEKMRVQNWADFQAAVKRGATAGRLAGTVTSKQERRTRTGNKMGIIQLSDATGQYEAVLFSEALAQYRDLLEAGSSVVIMVGAENRPEGVNLRIQAVQSLEEEACRMQKALRIYLRDPKPLPAISSQLTQRGDAQVSLVVIKDGGQGEIEVGLPNRYRISPQIAAAMRAVPGVVEVELV
;
A
#
# COMPACT_ATOMS: atom_id res chain seq x y z
N MET A 1 -30.01 -38.83 -4.81
CA MET A 1 -31.30 -38.38 -5.38
C MET A 1 -32.54 -38.76 -4.56
N ALA A 2 -32.49 -39.68 -3.59
CA ALA A 2 -33.64 -40.01 -2.73
C ALA A 2 -33.73 -39.22 -1.41
N SER A 3 -32.62 -38.63 -0.92
CA SER A 3 -32.61 -37.76 0.27
C SER A 3 -33.16 -36.35 -0.02
N ASP A 4 -32.91 -35.83 -1.22
CA ASP A 4 -33.20 -34.46 -1.64
C ASP A 4 -34.70 -34.20 -1.93
N ARG A 5 -35.50 -35.26 -2.04
CA ARG A 5 -36.96 -35.18 -2.19
C ARG A 5 -37.72 -35.03 -0.87
N ARG A 6 -37.14 -35.44 0.26
CA ARG A 6 -37.80 -35.36 1.58
C ARG A 6 -37.80 -33.95 2.17
N LEU A 7 -36.78 -33.14 1.84
CA LEU A 7 -36.64 -31.74 2.28
C LEU A 7 -37.55 -30.75 1.53
N ARG A 8 -38.17 -31.15 0.41
CA ARG A 8 -39.09 -30.32 -0.38
C ARG A 8 -40.56 -30.56 -0.07
N ASP A 9 -40.86 -31.49 0.83
CA ASP A 9 -42.21 -31.71 1.33
C ASP A 9 -42.51 -30.69 2.44
N PRO A 10 -43.40 -29.71 2.21
CA PRO A 10 -43.68 -28.66 3.19
C PRO A 10 -44.26 -29.20 4.50
N ILE A 11 -44.87 -30.39 4.50
CA ILE A 11 -45.41 -31.03 5.70
C ILE A 11 -44.28 -31.69 6.50
N PHE A 12 -43.32 -32.34 5.83
CA PHE A 12 -42.17 -32.94 6.48
C PHE A 12 -41.20 -31.86 7.01
N ALA A 13 -41.01 -30.78 6.25
CA ALA A 13 -40.28 -29.60 6.70
C ALA A 13 -40.97 -28.91 7.88
N ALA A 14 -42.32 -28.84 7.91
CA ALA A 14 -43.07 -28.35 9.06
C ALA A 14 -42.94 -29.27 10.29
N ALA A 15 -42.93 -30.59 10.10
CA ALA A 15 -42.76 -31.56 11.18
C ALA A 15 -41.32 -31.61 11.74
N GLU A 16 -40.28 -31.41 10.90
CA GLU A 16 -38.91 -31.19 11.38
C GLU A 16 -38.77 -29.85 12.10
N ARG A 17 -39.45 -28.79 11.64
CA ARG A 17 -39.52 -27.49 12.35
C ARG A 17 -40.18 -27.63 13.71
N GLU A 18 -41.23 -28.45 13.84
CA GLU A 18 -41.89 -28.72 15.12
C GLU A 18 -41.02 -29.54 16.08
N LYS A 19 -40.24 -30.49 15.55
CA LYS A 19 -39.27 -31.29 16.33
C LYS A 19 -38.06 -30.50 16.84
N ASN A 20 -37.64 -29.47 16.11
CA ASN A 20 -36.48 -28.64 16.44
C ASN A 20 -36.85 -27.32 17.14
N ARG A 21 -38.13 -27.09 17.42
CA ARG A 21 -38.57 -25.91 18.16
C ARG A 21 -38.04 -26.02 19.60
N PRO A 22 -37.26 -25.05 20.09
CA PRO A 22 -36.66 -25.15 21.42
C PRO A 22 -37.75 -25.11 22.50
N GLU A 23 -37.63 -25.97 23.52
CA GLU A 23 -38.55 -25.98 24.67
C GLU A 23 -38.54 -24.65 25.44
N ARG A 24 -37.41 -23.93 25.39
CA ARG A 24 -37.21 -22.58 25.92
C ARG A 24 -36.36 -21.74 24.95
N PRO A 25 -36.74 -20.50 24.63
CA PRO A 25 -35.93 -19.63 23.78
C PRO A 25 -34.60 -19.29 24.46
N PHE A 26 -33.57 -19.02 23.67
CA PHE A 26 -32.26 -18.61 24.15
C PHE A 26 -31.71 -17.50 23.25
N ILE A 27 -31.03 -16.52 23.85
CA ILE A 27 -30.41 -15.41 23.11
C ILE A 27 -28.92 -15.41 23.42
N HIS A 28 -28.10 -15.48 22.37
CA HIS A 28 -26.65 -15.37 22.53
C HIS A 28 -26.29 -13.95 22.94
N LEU A 29 -25.71 -13.81 24.14
CA LEU A 29 -25.29 -12.54 24.71
C LEU A 29 -23.77 -12.30 24.64
N ARG A 30 -22.98 -13.33 24.33
CA ARG A 30 -21.51 -13.27 24.23
C ARG A 30 -21.02 -13.94 22.94
N VAL A 31 -20.83 -13.13 21.89
CA VAL A 31 -20.41 -13.57 20.55
C VAL A 31 -19.31 -12.65 20.04
N HIS A 32 -18.17 -13.23 19.70
CA HIS A 32 -17.02 -12.54 19.12
C HIS A 32 -17.11 -12.60 17.61
N SER A 33 -17.30 -11.43 16.98
CA SER A 33 -17.30 -11.31 15.54
C SER A 33 -15.88 -11.26 14.99
N ALA A 34 -15.75 -11.25 13.67
CA ALA A 34 -14.46 -11.04 13.00
C ALA A 34 -13.77 -9.72 13.39
N TYR A 35 -14.49 -8.78 14.03
CA TYR A 35 -13.93 -7.55 14.57
C TYR A 35 -13.17 -7.74 15.89
N SER A 36 -13.29 -8.89 16.57
CA SER A 36 -12.28 -9.36 17.52
C SER A 36 -11.05 -9.80 16.72
N LEU A 37 -10.14 -8.86 16.45
CA LEU A 37 -9.06 -9.02 15.47
C LEU A 37 -8.17 -10.22 15.78
N LEU A 38 -7.95 -11.09 14.79
CA LEU A 38 -7.21 -12.37 14.93
C LEU A 38 -7.70 -13.30 16.05
N GLU A 39 -8.93 -13.10 16.53
CA GLU A 39 -9.52 -13.89 17.59
C GLU A 39 -10.89 -14.44 17.17
N GLY A 40 -11.78 -13.60 16.65
CA GLY A 40 -13.08 -14.02 16.14
C GLY A 40 -13.00 -14.45 14.67
N ALA A 41 -13.62 -15.58 14.35
CA ALA A 41 -13.77 -16.12 13.00
C ALA A 41 -15.25 -16.09 12.52
N LEU A 42 -16.06 -15.20 13.09
CA LEU A 42 -17.48 -15.02 12.77
C LEU A 42 -17.74 -13.70 12.03
N PRO A 43 -17.79 -13.68 10.70
CA PRO A 43 -18.29 -12.54 9.95
C PRO A 43 -19.71 -12.16 10.38
N LEU A 44 -20.01 -10.85 10.48
CA LEU A 44 -21.33 -10.37 10.93
C LEU A 44 -22.51 -10.96 10.14
N GLY A 45 -22.34 -11.20 8.83
CA GLY A 45 -23.36 -11.84 8.00
C GLY A 45 -23.66 -13.29 8.42
N LYS A 46 -22.66 -14.05 8.89
CA LYS A 46 -22.86 -15.41 9.42
C LYS A 46 -23.58 -15.38 10.76
N ILE A 47 -23.26 -14.41 11.63
CA ILE A 47 -23.94 -14.23 12.94
C ILE A 47 -25.43 -13.96 12.74
N ILE A 48 -25.77 -12.99 11.88
CA ILE A 48 -27.16 -12.64 11.56
C ILE A 48 -27.87 -13.82 10.89
N GLY A 49 -27.21 -14.47 9.91
CA GLY A 49 -27.76 -15.64 9.22
C GLY A 49 -28.04 -16.82 10.16
N HIS A 50 -27.20 -17.03 11.18
CA HIS A 50 -27.42 -18.04 12.22
C HIS A 50 -28.65 -17.72 13.05
N ALA A 51 -28.76 -16.49 13.58
CA ALA A 51 -29.91 -16.07 14.39
C ALA A 51 -31.24 -16.20 13.63
N LEU A 52 -31.26 -15.82 12.34
CA LEU A 52 -32.44 -15.98 11.48
C LEU A 52 -32.80 -17.45 11.25
N LYS A 53 -31.79 -18.30 10.99
CA LYS A 53 -32.00 -19.74 10.79
C LYS A 53 -32.53 -20.43 12.06
N ASP A 54 -32.08 -19.97 13.21
CA ASP A 54 -32.44 -20.50 14.52
C ASP A 54 -33.73 -19.85 15.08
N GLU A 55 -34.36 -18.94 14.34
CA GLU A 55 -35.55 -18.17 14.76
C GLU A 55 -35.35 -17.37 16.08
N ALA A 56 -34.12 -16.95 16.36
CA ALA A 56 -33.81 -16.11 17.51
C ALA A 56 -34.26 -14.66 17.25
N PRO A 57 -34.99 -14.00 18.17
CA PRO A 57 -35.48 -12.64 17.98
C PRO A 57 -34.41 -11.55 18.17
N ALA A 58 -33.32 -11.88 18.86
CA ALA A 58 -32.21 -10.98 19.11
C ALA A 58 -30.89 -11.75 19.13
N ILE A 59 -29.78 -11.04 18.95
CA ILE A 59 -28.43 -11.58 19.16
C ILE A 59 -27.49 -10.42 19.54
N ALA A 60 -26.53 -10.70 20.43
CA ALA A 60 -25.51 -9.75 20.81
C ALA A 60 -24.20 -9.98 20.06
N ILE A 61 -23.43 -8.89 19.89
CA ILE A 61 -21.99 -8.96 19.66
C ILE A 61 -21.28 -8.32 20.85
N THR A 62 -20.18 -8.94 21.29
CA THR A 62 -19.38 -8.52 22.44
C THR A 62 -17.91 -8.65 22.11
N ASP A 63 -17.47 -7.91 21.08
CA ASP A 63 -16.10 -7.99 20.59
C ASP A 63 -15.07 -7.56 21.66
N THR A 64 -13.89 -8.16 21.59
CA THR A 64 -12.83 -7.98 22.60
C THR A 64 -12.23 -6.58 22.51
N ASN A 65 -12.39 -5.80 23.59
CA ASN A 65 -11.87 -4.46 23.78
C ASN A 65 -12.23 -3.47 22.66
N ASN A 66 -13.28 -3.69 21.88
CA ASN A 66 -13.64 -2.79 20.79
C ASN A 66 -15.13 -2.78 20.44
N LEU A 67 -15.52 -1.74 19.68
CA LEU A 67 -16.84 -1.54 19.10
C LEU A 67 -16.76 -1.36 17.58
N PHE A 68 -15.72 -1.88 16.91
CA PHE A 68 -15.46 -1.66 15.48
C PHE A 68 -16.69 -1.97 14.59
N GLY A 69 -17.38 -3.06 14.90
CA GLY A 69 -18.54 -3.55 14.15
C GLY A 69 -19.90 -3.01 14.60
N ALA A 70 -19.98 -2.17 15.63
CA ALA A 70 -21.24 -1.86 16.32
C ALA A 70 -22.31 -1.25 15.40
N LEU A 71 -21.96 -0.23 14.60
CA LEU A 71 -22.89 0.40 13.67
C LEU A 71 -23.23 -0.52 12.48
N GLU A 72 -22.24 -1.23 11.94
CA GLU A 72 -22.45 -2.18 10.85
C GLU A 72 -23.44 -3.28 11.23
N PHE A 73 -23.21 -3.91 12.36
CA PHE A 73 -24.04 -4.98 12.89
C PHE A 73 -25.45 -4.48 13.18
N SER A 74 -25.58 -3.34 13.86
CA SER A 74 -26.86 -2.70 14.15
C SER A 74 -27.71 -2.51 12.89
N GLN A 75 -27.12 -1.92 11.85
CA GLN A 75 -27.83 -1.59 10.62
C GLN A 75 -28.16 -2.82 9.77
N LYS A 76 -27.31 -3.85 9.79
CA LYS A 76 -27.58 -5.11 9.06
C LYS A 76 -28.62 -5.96 9.77
N ALA A 77 -28.51 -6.15 11.07
CA ALA A 77 -29.46 -6.95 11.86
C ALA A 77 -30.86 -6.34 11.84
N SER A 78 -30.96 -5.02 12.07
CA SER A 78 -32.26 -4.32 12.06
C SER A 78 -32.98 -4.42 10.71
N LYS A 79 -32.25 -4.39 9.58
CA LYS A 79 -32.83 -4.55 8.23
C LYS A 79 -33.44 -5.93 7.99
N GLU A 80 -32.93 -6.95 8.65
CA GLU A 80 -33.45 -8.33 8.59
C GLU A 80 -34.53 -8.60 9.65
N GLY A 81 -34.93 -7.59 10.44
CA GLY A 81 -35.95 -7.73 11.50
C GLY A 81 -35.43 -8.37 12.79
N LEU A 82 -34.11 -8.51 12.94
CA LEU A 82 -33.46 -9.04 14.14
C LEU A 82 -33.10 -7.89 15.09
N GLN A 83 -33.34 -8.03 16.40
CA GLN A 83 -32.92 -7.04 17.39
C GLN A 83 -31.39 -7.14 17.64
N PRO A 84 -30.61 -6.11 17.27
CA PRO A 84 -29.19 -6.08 17.61
C PRO A 84 -28.98 -5.70 19.07
N ILE A 85 -28.16 -6.46 19.79
CA ILE A 85 -27.69 -6.11 21.13
C ILE A 85 -26.19 -5.74 21.02
N ILE A 86 -25.83 -4.55 21.49
CA ILE A 86 -24.46 -4.05 21.40
C ILE A 86 -23.80 -4.19 22.77
N GLY A 87 -22.72 -4.96 22.81
CA GLY A 87 -21.85 -5.02 23.97
C GLY A 87 -20.38 -5.05 23.57
N CYS A 88 -19.52 -5.14 24.58
CA CYS A 88 -18.08 -5.25 24.44
C CYS A 88 -17.56 -6.08 25.61
N GLN A 89 -16.61 -6.98 25.34
CA GLN A 89 -15.84 -7.61 26.39
C GLN A 89 -14.65 -6.70 26.70
N LEU A 90 -14.60 -6.10 27.88
CA LEU A 90 -13.51 -5.23 28.30
C LEU A 90 -12.70 -5.87 29.42
N ASP A 91 -11.39 -5.88 29.24
CA ASP A 91 -10.45 -6.30 30.27
C ASP A 91 -10.41 -5.25 31.39
N CYS A 92 -10.56 -5.68 32.65
CA CYS A 92 -10.61 -4.78 33.80
C CYS A 92 -9.43 -5.03 34.76
N ALA A 93 -8.74 -3.95 35.11
CA ALA A 93 -7.70 -3.95 36.11
C ALA A 93 -8.28 -3.62 37.49
N PHE A 94 -8.39 -4.63 38.35
CA PHE A 94 -8.75 -4.43 39.76
C PHE A 94 -7.55 -3.94 40.58
N GLU A 95 -7.79 -3.15 41.62
CA GLU A 95 -6.75 -2.54 42.46
C GLU A 95 -5.77 -3.57 43.06
N ASP A 96 -6.26 -4.75 43.42
CA ASP A 96 -5.44 -5.84 43.96
C ASP A 96 -4.46 -6.40 42.92
N ALA A 97 -4.92 -6.59 41.68
CA ALA A 97 -4.09 -7.03 40.54
C ALA A 97 -3.05 -5.96 40.15
N LEU A 98 -3.42 -4.67 40.15
CA LEU A 98 -2.50 -3.56 39.91
C LEU A 98 -1.42 -3.46 40.99
N ALA A 99 -1.79 -3.71 42.26
CA ALA A 99 -0.84 -3.74 43.37
C ALA A 99 0.13 -4.93 43.28
N GLU A 100 -0.31 -6.10 42.83
CA GLU A 100 0.54 -7.27 42.59
C GLU A 100 1.50 -7.06 41.40
N ALA A 101 1.03 -6.45 40.30
CA ALA A 101 1.86 -6.12 39.13
C ALA A 101 3.00 -5.14 39.48
N ARG A 102 2.70 -4.10 40.28
CA ARG A 102 3.70 -3.12 40.78
C ARG A 102 4.75 -3.73 41.71
N ARG A 103 4.47 -4.89 42.35
CA ARG A 103 5.39 -5.59 43.26
C ARG A 103 6.39 -6.53 42.54
N GLY A 104 6.40 -6.56 41.21
CA GLY A 104 7.45 -7.22 40.41
C GLY A 104 7.35 -8.75 40.32
N ASN A 105 6.23 -9.35 40.73
CA ASN A 105 5.97 -10.80 40.61
C ASN A 105 5.28 -11.19 39.28
N GLY A 106 5.04 -10.24 38.38
CA GLY A 106 4.58 -10.53 37.01
C GLY A 106 5.64 -11.36 36.28
N ARG A 107 5.26 -12.55 35.81
CA ARG A 107 6.12 -13.47 35.06
C ARG A 107 6.89 -12.71 33.97
N LYS A 108 8.22 -12.77 34.04
CA LYS A 108 9.11 -12.32 32.94
C LYS A 108 8.74 -13.09 31.67
N GLY A 109 8.01 -12.46 30.75
CA GLY A 109 7.77 -12.97 29.39
C GLY A 109 6.33 -12.94 28.87
N GLY A 110 5.32 -12.67 29.71
CA GLY A 110 3.93 -12.47 29.28
C GLY A 110 3.34 -11.26 30.00
N GLY A 111 2.70 -10.34 29.28
CA GLY A 111 2.17 -9.10 29.86
C GLY A 111 1.18 -9.33 31.01
N THR A 112 0.88 -8.29 31.78
CA THR A 112 -0.15 -8.32 32.83
C THR A 112 -1.47 -8.77 32.22
N GLN A 113 -2.00 -9.92 32.65
CA GLN A 113 -3.26 -10.45 32.17
C GLN A 113 -4.38 -9.94 33.07
N TYR A 114 -5.24 -9.09 32.51
CA TYR A 114 -6.42 -8.55 33.19
C TYR A 114 -7.63 -9.46 32.97
N GLU A 115 -8.60 -9.43 33.89
CA GLU A 115 -9.79 -10.26 33.79
C GLU A 115 -10.91 -9.59 32.97
N PRO A 116 -11.54 -10.29 32.00
CA PRO A 116 -12.59 -9.73 31.15
C PRO A 116 -13.92 -9.59 31.88
N LEU A 117 -14.62 -8.49 31.59
CA LEU A 117 -16.02 -8.25 31.90
C LEU A 117 -16.82 -8.07 30.61
N VAL A 118 -18.05 -8.57 30.58
CA VAL A 118 -18.93 -8.37 29.42
C VAL A 118 -19.90 -7.25 29.73
N LEU A 119 -19.79 -6.13 28.99
CA LEU A 119 -20.63 -4.95 29.17
C LEU A 119 -21.59 -4.80 27.99
N ILE A 120 -22.89 -4.72 28.26
CA ILE A 120 -23.96 -4.61 27.26
C ILE A 120 -24.66 -3.26 27.42
N ALA A 121 -24.77 -2.51 26.33
CA ALA A 121 -25.49 -1.25 26.30
C ALA A 121 -27.01 -1.48 26.28
N ALA A 122 -27.69 -1.26 27.41
CA ALA A 122 -29.14 -1.47 27.51
C ALA A 122 -29.97 -0.24 27.10
N THR A 123 -29.43 0.96 27.29
CA THR A 123 -30.10 2.23 26.98
C THR A 123 -29.21 3.12 26.10
N LYS A 124 -29.77 4.23 25.60
CA LYS A 124 -29.00 5.25 24.85
C LYS A 124 -27.82 5.79 25.67
N GLU A 125 -28.05 6.05 26.94
CA GLU A 125 -27.01 6.48 27.89
C GLU A 125 -25.99 5.39 28.14
N GLY A 126 -26.43 4.13 28.30
CA GLY A 126 -25.54 2.98 28.40
C GLY A 126 -24.61 2.83 27.20
N TYR A 127 -25.12 3.06 25.99
CA TYR A 127 -24.30 3.07 24.78
C TYR A 127 -23.27 4.20 24.78
N ALA A 128 -23.68 5.42 25.15
CA ALA A 128 -22.75 6.55 25.25
C ALA A 128 -21.64 6.30 26.29
N ASN A 129 -22.00 5.71 27.44
CA ASN A 129 -21.04 5.35 28.48
C ASN A 129 -20.11 4.21 28.04
N LEU A 130 -20.63 3.20 27.33
CA LEU A 130 -19.81 2.13 26.76
C LEU A 130 -18.81 2.67 25.72
N VAL A 131 -19.25 3.60 24.85
CA VAL A 131 -18.37 4.29 23.90
C VAL A 131 -17.26 5.06 24.61
N ARG A 132 -17.58 5.77 25.71
CA ARG A 132 -16.60 6.47 26.54
C ARG A 132 -15.60 5.52 27.18
N LEU A 133 -16.06 4.43 27.81
CA LEU A 133 -15.19 3.42 28.44
C LEU A 133 -14.21 2.81 27.43
N VAL A 134 -14.73 2.36 26.28
CA VAL A 134 -13.91 1.77 25.20
C VAL A 134 -12.91 2.80 24.65
N SER A 135 -13.33 4.06 24.50
CA SER A 135 -12.44 5.13 24.03
C SER A 135 -11.33 5.45 25.04
N ARG A 136 -11.67 5.60 26.32
CA ARG A 136 -10.68 5.83 27.39
C ARG A 136 -9.66 4.70 27.48
N ALA A 137 -10.10 3.44 27.33
CA ALA A 137 -9.22 2.27 27.34
C ALA A 137 -8.12 2.31 26.27
N TYR A 138 -8.34 2.96 25.12
CA TYR A 138 -7.30 3.16 24.10
C TYR A 138 -6.55 4.48 24.21
N LEU A 139 -7.21 5.55 24.66
CA LEU A 139 -6.64 6.90 24.63
C LEU A 139 -5.80 7.22 25.88
N GLU A 140 -6.24 6.78 27.07
CA GLU A 140 -5.67 7.19 28.35
C GLU A 140 -4.59 6.23 28.88
N ASN A 141 -4.61 4.96 28.47
CA ASN A 141 -3.57 3.99 28.86
C ASN A 141 -2.21 4.32 28.20
N GLU A 142 -1.11 3.92 28.86
CA GLU A 142 0.24 4.17 28.33
C GLU A 142 0.49 3.38 27.03
N PRO A 143 1.17 3.96 26.02
CA PRO A 143 1.50 3.24 24.79
C PRO A 143 2.27 1.95 25.07
N GLY A 144 1.71 0.82 24.64
CA GLY A 144 2.31 -0.50 24.81
C GLY A 144 1.77 -1.31 25.99
N GLU A 145 0.95 -0.72 26.86
CA GLU A 145 0.16 -1.48 27.84
C GLU A 145 -1.00 -2.22 27.15
N ALA A 146 -1.45 -3.32 27.77
CA ALA A 146 -2.65 -4.00 27.33
C ALA A 146 -3.88 -3.10 27.51
N THR A 147 -4.79 -3.05 26.53
CA THR A 147 -6.03 -2.28 26.62
C THR A 147 -6.86 -2.75 27.80
N HIS A 148 -7.11 -1.88 28.77
CA HIS A 148 -7.89 -2.21 29.95
C HIS A 148 -8.68 -1.01 30.48
N ILE A 149 -9.67 -1.26 31.32
CA ILE A 149 -10.38 -0.26 32.11
C ILE A 149 -10.05 -0.42 33.59
N THR A 150 -10.12 0.66 34.35
CA THR A 150 -9.94 0.61 35.80
C THR A 150 -11.28 0.53 36.54
N THR A 151 -11.23 0.12 37.81
CA THR A 151 -12.39 0.09 38.70
C THR A 151 -13.04 1.48 38.87
N GLU A 152 -12.26 2.56 38.91
CA GLU A 152 -12.80 3.92 39.06
C GLU A 152 -13.63 4.34 37.85
N TRP A 153 -13.17 4.03 36.63
CA TRP A 153 -13.91 4.34 35.40
C TRP A 153 -15.23 3.58 35.33
N LEU A 154 -15.24 2.32 35.80
CA LEU A 154 -16.45 1.53 35.89
C LEU A 154 -17.49 2.17 36.81
N SER A 155 -17.07 2.66 37.99
CA SER A 155 -17.98 3.35 38.91
C SER A 155 -18.53 4.67 38.34
N GLU A 156 -17.74 5.40 37.56
CA GLU A 156 -18.16 6.67 36.92
C GLU A 156 -19.16 6.44 35.78
N LEU A 157 -18.95 5.40 34.96
CA LEU A 157 -19.63 5.21 33.67
C LEU A 157 -20.55 3.97 33.65
N ALA A 158 -20.99 3.46 34.81
CA ALA A 158 -21.83 2.27 34.87
C ALA A 158 -23.27 2.48 34.39
N GLU A 159 -23.82 3.71 34.43
CA GLU A 159 -25.24 3.97 34.15
C GLU A 159 -25.69 3.49 32.75
N GLY A 160 -26.87 2.86 32.66
CA GLY A 160 -27.42 2.30 31.42
C GLY A 160 -26.76 1.03 30.88
N ILE A 161 -25.67 0.55 31.50
CA ILE A 161 -24.95 -0.67 31.11
C ILE A 161 -25.41 -1.88 31.94
N ILE A 162 -25.54 -3.05 31.30
CA ILE A 162 -25.68 -4.38 31.92
C ILE A 162 -24.32 -5.05 31.93
N CYS A 163 -23.92 -5.66 33.06
CA CYS A 163 -22.64 -6.32 33.23
C CYS A 163 -22.84 -7.83 33.47
N LEU A 164 -22.12 -8.65 32.71
CA LEU A 164 -21.94 -10.07 32.97
C LEU A 164 -20.53 -10.30 33.52
N THR A 165 -20.39 -11.18 34.52
CA THR A 165 -19.15 -11.34 35.29
C THR A 165 -17.97 -11.97 34.51
N GLY A 166 -18.12 -12.33 33.23
CA GLY A 166 -17.04 -12.85 32.38
C GLY A 166 -16.81 -14.37 32.48
N GLY A 167 -17.69 -15.09 33.17
CA GLY A 167 -17.62 -16.54 33.34
C GLY A 167 -16.37 -17.01 34.11
N PRO A 168 -15.85 -18.22 33.81
CA PRO A 168 -14.66 -18.77 34.46
C PRO A 168 -13.38 -17.94 34.30
N ARG A 169 -13.30 -17.11 33.25
CA ARG A 169 -12.14 -16.23 32.99
C ARG A 169 -12.29 -14.85 33.61
N GLY A 170 -13.50 -14.44 33.95
CA GLY A 170 -13.76 -13.12 34.52
C GLY A 170 -13.29 -12.97 35.96
N PRO A 171 -13.41 -11.77 36.54
CA PRO A 171 -12.78 -11.41 37.82
C PRO A 171 -13.21 -12.28 39.02
N VAL A 172 -14.43 -12.82 38.98
CA VAL A 172 -14.96 -13.71 40.04
C VAL A 172 -14.51 -15.15 39.82
N GLY A 173 -14.67 -15.67 38.59
CA GLY A 173 -14.30 -17.05 38.24
C GLY A 173 -12.80 -17.32 38.36
N ALA A 174 -11.95 -16.36 37.94
CA ALA A 174 -10.50 -16.48 38.04
C ALA A 174 -10.02 -16.54 39.50
N ALA A 175 -10.61 -15.73 40.39
CA ALA A 175 -10.29 -15.73 41.81
C ALA A 175 -10.73 -17.04 42.50
N LEU A 176 -11.92 -17.55 42.18
CA LEU A 176 -12.39 -18.86 42.67
C LEU A 176 -11.50 -20.00 42.18
N LYS A 177 -11.09 -19.99 40.90
CA LYS A 177 -10.16 -20.98 40.34
C LYS A 177 -8.78 -20.94 40.99
N ALA A 178 -8.35 -19.78 41.47
CA ALA A 178 -7.12 -19.58 42.23
C ALA A 178 -7.24 -19.90 43.72
N ASP A 179 -8.37 -20.47 44.17
CA ASP A 179 -8.68 -20.78 45.58
C ASP A 179 -8.62 -19.54 46.49
N ARG A 180 -9.09 -18.39 45.97
CA ARG A 180 -9.19 -17.10 46.69
C ARG A 180 -10.66 -16.63 46.79
N PRO A 181 -11.52 -17.32 47.55
CA PRO A 181 -12.96 -17.00 47.62
C PRO A 181 -13.25 -15.61 48.20
N GLU A 182 -12.43 -15.11 49.12
CA GLU A 182 -12.62 -13.77 49.70
C GLU A 182 -12.43 -12.66 48.66
N VAL A 183 -11.45 -12.83 47.75
CA VAL A 183 -11.21 -11.90 46.64
C VAL A 183 -12.36 -11.96 45.64
N ALA A 184 -12.86 -13.16 45.33
CA ALA A 184 -14.01 -13.34 44.44
C ALA A 184 -15.26 -12.63 44.98
N GLU A 185 -15.53 -12.76 46.28
CA GLU A 185 -16.65 -12.09 46.95
C GLU A 185 -16.48 -10.57 46.97
N GLN A 186 -15.28 -10.06 47.28
CA GLN A 186 -14.99 -8.63 47.25
C GLN A 186 -15.22 -8.02 45.86
N ARG A 187 -14.70 -8.66 44.81
CA ARG A 187 -14.87 -8.20 43.42
C ARG A 187 -16.34 -8.25 42.99
N LEU A 188 -17.06 -9.30 43.38
CA LEU A 188 -18.51 -9.41 43.11
C LEU A 188 -19.31 -8.30 43.80
N MET A 189 -18.99 -7.97 45.05
CA MET A 189 -19.66 -6.88 45.77
C MET A 189 -19.40 -5.51 45.14
N PHE A 190 -18.15 -5.24 44.73
CA PHE A 190 -17.83 -4.02 44.00
C PHE A 190 -18.65 -3.88 42.71
N LEU A 191 -18.76 -4.95 41.92
CA LEU A 191 -19.59 -4.95 40.71
C LEU A 191 -21.07 -4.74 41.05
N ARG A 192 -21.55 -5.32 42.16
CA ARG A 192 -22.94 -5.14 42.62
C ARG A 192 -23.20 -3.68 43.01
N GLU A 193 -22.26 -3.00 43.63
CA GLU A 193 -22.36 -1.58 43.96
C GLU A 193 -22.45 -0.71 42.69
N CYS A 194 -21.66 -1.03 41.66
CA CYS A 194 -21.64 -0.27 40.39
C CYS A 194 -22.92 -0.50 39.55
N PHE A 195 -23.33 -1.76 39.40
CA PHE A 195 -24.38 -2.14 38.44
C PHE A 195 -25.75 -2.40 39.08
N GLY A 196 -25.82 -2.66 40.38
CA GLY A 196 -27.06 -2.95 41.11
C GLY A 196 -27.81 -4.12 40.49
N ASN A 197 -29.07 -3.89 40.10
CA ASN A 197 -29.91 -4.89 39.42
C ASN A 197 -29.53 -5.16 37.96
N ARG A 198 -28.40 -4.63 37.47
CA ARG A 198 -27.87 -4.82 36.10
C ARG A 198 -26.64 -5.74 36.07
N LEU A 199 -26.32 -6.37 37.18
CA LEU A 199 -25.25 -7.37 37.29
C LEU A 199 -25.83 -8.78 37.17
N TYR A 200 -25.22 -9.61 36.32
CA TYR A 200 -25.55 -11.02 36.16
C TYR A 200 -24.30 -11.86 36.30
N VAL A 201 -24.40 -12.94 37.07
CA VAL A 201 -23.30 -13.90 37.22
C VAL A 201 -23.35 -14.88 36.07
N GLU A 202 -22.30 -14.86 35.25
CA GLU A 202 -22.22 -15.59 33.99
C GLU A 202 -21.72 -17.02 34.17
N LEU A 203 -22.37 -17.96 33.50
CA LEU A 203 -22.05 -19.38 33.50
C LEU A 203 -21.81 -19.90 32.09
N GLU A 204 -20.77 -20.72 31.94
CA GLU A 204 -20.36 -21.33 30.67
C GLU A 204 -20.11 -22.83 30.87
N ARG A 205 -20.64 -23.65 29.96
CA ARG A 205 -20.48 -25.10 30.00
C ARG A 205 -19.85 -25.61 28.70
N PHE A 206 -18.55 -25.85 28.74
CA PHE A 206 -17.80 -26.55 27.69
C PHE A 206 -17.62 -28.02 28.07
N GLU A 207 -17.25 -28.86 27.10
CA GLU A 207 -16.87 -30.25 27.36
C GLU A 207 -15.74 -30.29 28.41
N GLY A 208 -16.02 -30.94 29.55
CA GLY A 208 -15.07 -31.00 30.68
C GLY A 208 -15.02 -29.77 31.59
N TYR A 209 -16.03 -28.88 31.57
CA TYR A 209 -16.10 -27.73 32.49
C TYR A 209 -15.97 -28.13 33.97
N ASP A 210 -15.41 -27.22 34.77
CA ASP A 210 -15.21 -27.42 36.20
C ASP A 210 -16.53 -27.24 36.97
N ARG A 211 -17.14 -28.37 37.32
CA ARG A 211 -18.39 -28.40 38.10
C ARG A 211 -18.24 -27.85 39.52
N ALA A 212 -17.05 -27.94 40.12
CA ALA A 212 -16.81 -27.39 41.45
C ALA A 212 -16.76 -25.86 41.39
N LEU A 213 -16.10 -25.32 40.37
CA LEU A 213 -16.08 -23.87 40.11
C LEU A 213 -17.49 -23.33 39.81
N GLU A 214 -18.27 -24.01 38.97
CA GLU A 214 -19.67 -23.64 38.70
C GLU A 214 -20.48 -23.64 40.00
N ALA A 215 -20.42 -24.72 40.79
CA ALA A 215 -21.16 -24.83 42.04
C ALA A 215 -20.82 -23.71 43.03
N ALA A 216 -19.52 -23.39 43.19
CA ALA A 216 -19.07 -22.28 44.04
C ALA A 216 -19.56 -20.92 43.51
N THR A 217 -19.56 -20.72 42.20
CA THR A 217 -20.05 -19.50 41.55
C THR A 217 -21.56 -19.33 41.77
N VAL A 218 -22.33 -20.41 41.62
CA VAL A 218 -23.79 -20.43 41.85
C VAL A 218 -24.11 -20.16 43.32
N GLU A 219 -23.38 -20.81 44.25
CA GLU A 219 -23.57 -20.58 45.68
C GLU A 219 -23.33 -19.11 46.04
N LEU A 220 -22.25 -18.52 45.52
CA LEU A 220 -21.91 -17.12 45.75
C LEU A 220 -22.97 -16.17 45.17
N ALA A 221 -23.48 -16.46 43.98
CA ALA A 221 -24.57 -15.68 43.36
C ALA A 221 -25.85 -15.70 44.20
N TYR A 222 -26.28 -16.89 44.64
CA TYR A 222 -27.48 -17.04 45.47
C TYR A 222 -27.33 -16.42 46.86
N ARG A 223 -26.15 -16.52 47.48
CA ARG A 223 -25.85 -15.87 48.77
C ARG A 223 -26.10 -14.37 48.73
N HIS A 224 -25.86 -13.76 47.58
CA HIS A 224 -25.98 -12.32 47.38
C HIS A 224 -27.20 -11.90 46.54
N GLU A 225 -28.12 -12.83 46.29
CA GLU A 225 -29.37 -12.59 45.53
C GLU A 225 -29.12 -12.01 44.12
N LEU A 226 -28.08 -12.50 43.44
CA LEU A 226 -27.73 -12.08 42.08
C LEU A 226 -28.24 -13.08 41.03
N PRO A 227 -28.75 -12.59 39.89
CA PRO A 227 -29.27 -13.45 38.83
C PRO A 227 -28.13 -14.16 38.06
N LEU A 228 -28.38 -15.40 37.65
CA LEU A 228 -27.48 -16.19 36.81
C LEU A 228 -27.81 -16.00 35.32
N VAL A 229 -26.82 -16.08 34.45
CA VAL A 229 -27.03 -16.04 32.99
C VAL A 229 -26.13 -17.04 32.28
N ALA A 230 -26.69 -17.79 31.33
CA ALA A 230 -25.94 -18.74 30.52
C ALA A 230 -25.41 -18.07 29.24
N THR A 231 -24.14 -18.28 28.95
CA THR A 231 -23.50 -17.88 27.69
C THR A 231 -22.65 -19.04 27.13
N ASN A 232 -22.09 -18.83 25.94
CA ASN A 232 -21.30 -19.82 25.22
C ASN A 232 -19.93 -19.29 24.79
N GLU A 233 -19.75 -17.97 24.73
CA GLU A 233 -18.58 -17.30 24.18
C GLU A 233 -18.17 -17.84 22.79
N ALA A 234 -18.99 -17.53 21.78
CA ALA A 234 -18.82 -18.06 20.43
C ALA A 234 -17.76 -17.27 19.65
N PHE A 235 -16.81 -17.97 19.02
CA PHE A 235 -15.76 -17.38 18.17
C PHE A 235 -15.81 -17.87 16.72
N PHE A 236 -16.38 -19.04 16.44
CA PHE A 236 -16.40 -19.64 15.11
C PHE A 236 -17.77 -20.28 14.78
N PRO A 237 -18.08 -20.55 13.50
CA PRO A 237 -19.45 -20.91 13.10
C PRO A 237 -19.84 -22.36 13.43
N ALA A 238 -18.93 -23.32 13.27
CA ALA A 238 -19.22 -24.74 13.52
C ALA A 238 -18.07 -25.43 14.26
N ARG A 239 -18.37 -26.55 14.93
CA ARG A 239 -17.37 -27.34 15.68
C ARG A 239 -16.17 -27.76 14.82
N ASP A 240 -16.39 -28.09 13.53
CA ASP A 240 -15.36 -28.49 12.56
C ASP A 240 -14.47 -27.33 12.04
N ASP A 241 -14.72 -26.10 12.51
CA ASP A 241 -13.87 -24.93 12.22
C ASP A 241 -12.82 -24.70 13.31
N TYR A 242 -12.81 -25.50 14.38
CA TYR A 242 -11.92 -25.35 15.53
C TYR A 242 -10.44 -25.34 15.14
N GLU A 243 -9.97 -26.27 14.31
CA GLU A 243 -8.55 -26.36 13.99
C GLU A 243 -8.07 -25.16 13.14
N ALA A 244 -8.94 -24.62 12.28
CA ALA A 244 -8.65 -23.39 11.55
C ALA A 244 -8.63 -22.18 12.48
N HIS A 245 -9.54 -22.13 13.46
CA HIS A 245 -9.57 -21.09 14.50
C HIS A 245 -8.33 -21.16 15.40
N ASP A 246 -7.89 -22.36 15.78
CA ASP A 246 -6.68 -22.58 16.56
C ASP A 246 -5.42 -22.07 15.82
N ALA A 247 -5.37 -22.29 14.50
CA ALA A 247 -4.35 -21.67 13.65
C ALA A 247 -4.40 -20.13 13.69
N LEU A 248 -5.61 -19.53 13.72
CA LEU A 248 -5.78 -18.08 13.82
C LEU A 248 -5.21 -17.52 15.14
N ILE A 249 -5.47 -18.19 16.28
CA ILE A 249 -4.91 -17.79 17.58
C ILE A 249 -3.38 -17.90 17.57
N ALA A 250 -2.83 -18.97 17.00
CA ALA A 250 -1.37 -19.10 16.86
C ALA A 250 -0.77 -18.02 15.93
N ILE A 251 -1.50 -17.57 14.91
CA ILE A 251 -1.10 -16.40 14.10
C ILE A 251 -1.05 -15.14 14.97
N ALA A 252 -2.07 -14.92 15.81
CA ALA A 252 -2.18 -13.76 16.70
C ALA A 252 -1.02 -13.65 17.70
N GLU A 253 -0.66 -14.77 18.32
CA GLU A 253 0.42 -14.84 19.32
C GLU A 253 1.83 -14.89 18.72
N GLY A 254 1.94 -14.97 17.39
CA GLY A 254 3.22 -15.21 16.73
C GLY A 254 3.79 -16.62 17.00
N ALA A 255 3.00 -17.53 17.56
CA ALA A 255 3.37 -18.89 17.92
C ALA A 255 3.17 -19.88 16.74
N VAL A 256 3.35 -21.16 17.03
CA VAL A 256 3.15 -22.29 16.10
C VAL A 256 2.15 -23.27 16.72
N ILE A 257 1.39 -24.00 15.91
CA ILE A 257 0.35 -24.92 16.42
C ILE A 257 0.96 -26.00 17.33
N ALA A 258 2.19 -26.45 17.03
CA ALA A 258 2.90 -27.51 17.75
C ALA A 258 3.37 -27.11 19.17
N MET A 259 3.20 -25.86 19.58
CA MET A 259 3.56 -25.39 20.92
C MET A 259 2.37 -25.60 21.86
N ASP A 260 2.56 -26.41 22.91
CA ASP A 260 1.49 -26.77 23.86
C ASP A 260 1.20 -25.67 24.90
N ASP A 261 2.18 -24.84 25.27
CA ASP A 261 2.04 -23.77 26.27
C ASP A 261 1.63 -22.44 25.61
N ARG A 262 0.46 -22.43 24.97
CA ARG A 262 -0.11 -21.26 24.29
C ARG A 262 -1.61 -21.14 24.56
N ARG A 263 -2.21 -19.99 24.22
CA ARG A 263 -3.66 -19.86 24.35
C ARG A 263 -4.36 -20.77 23.34
N GLN A 264 -5.30 -21.57 23.85
CA GLN A 264 -6.18 -22.42 23.07
C GLN A 264 -7.61 -22.26 23.59
N LEU A 265 -8.57 -22.24 22.67
CA LEU A 265 -9.99 -22.35 23.00
C LEU A 265 -10.41 -23.82 22.97
N THR A 266 -11.71 -24.08 23.15
CA THR A 266 -12.26 -25.44 23.03
C THR A 266 -13.04 -25.59 21.72
N PRO A 267 -13.21 -26.83 21.20
CA PRO A 267 -14.10 -27.08 20.07
C PRO A 267 -15.55 -26.66 20.29
N ASP A 268 -15.96 -26.44 21.56
CA ASP A 268 -17.32 -26.04 21.93
C ASP A 268 -17.57 -24.53 21.82
N ASN A 269 -16.55 -23.72 21.52
CA ASN A 269 -16.66 -22.27 21.30
C ASN A 269 -17.26 -21.89 19.91
N TYR A 270 -18.03 -22.80 19.30
CA TYR A 270 -18.81 -22.50 18.10
C TYR A 270 -20.17 -21.87 18.46
N LEU A 271 -20.77 -21.18 17.48
CA LEU A 271 -22.09 -20.59 17.63
C LEU A 271 -23.18 -21.68 17.70
N LYS A 272 -23.49 -22.16 18.91
CA LYS A 272 -24.49 -23.21 19.18
C LYS A 272 -25.91 -22.76 18.81
N SER A 273 -26.80 -23.71 18.55
CA SER A 273 -28.24 -23.46 18.43
C SER A 273 -28.92 -23.25 19.78
N GLN A 274 -30.08 -22.59 19.78
CA GLN A 274 -30.95 -22.43 20.95
C GLN A 274 -31.28 -23.79 21.59
N ALA A 275 -31.56 -24.81 20.79
CA ALA A 275 -31.90 -26.15 21.26
C ALA A 275 -30.71 -26.89 21.91
N GLU A 276 -29.48 -26.61 21.50
CA GLU A 276 -28.27 -27.12 22.18
C GLU A 276 -28.08 -26.44 23.54
N MET A 277 -28.21 -25.12 23.59
CA MET A 277 -28.06 -24.36 24.84
C MET A 277 -29.15 -24.71 25.86
N ALA A 278 -30.41 -24.84 25.44
CA ALA A 278 -31.52 -25.25 26.30
C ALA A 278 -31.30 -26.66 26.89
N ARG A 279 -30.72 -27.59 26.12
CA ARG A 279 -30.37 -28.94 26.62
C ARG A 279 -29.23 -28.88 27.63
N LEU A 280 -28.20 -28.08 27.36
CA LEU A 280 -27.00 -27.95 28.17
C LEU A 280 -27.26 -27.38 29.57
N PHE A 281 -28.27 -26.52 29.72
CA PHE A 281 -28.68 -25.88 30.99
C PHE A 281 -30.07 -26.35 31.46
N SER A 282 -30.50 -27.56 31.08
CA SER A 282 -31.83 -28.08 31.44
C SER A 282 -32.05 -28.24 32.95
N ASP A 283 -30.98 -28.41 33.72
CA ASP A 283 -30.95 -28.43 35.19
C ASP A 283 -30.97 -27.04 35.83
N LEU A 284 -30.57 -25.99 35.10
CA LEU A 284 -30.55 -24.60 35.57
C LEU A 284 -31.30 -23.67 34.59
N PRO A 285 -32.64 -23.82 34.49
CA PRO A 285 -33.44 -23.10 33.51
C PRO A 285 -33.40 -21.57 33.61
N GLU A 286 -33.22 -21.03 34.82
CA GLU A 286 -33.19 -19.57 35.03
C GLU A 286 -32.04 -18.87 34.30
N ALA A 287 -30.90 -19.56 34.13
CA ALA A 287 -29.75 -19.02 33.41
C ALA A 287 -30.08 -18.79 31.92
N ILE A 288 -30.95 -19.63 31.35
CA ILE A 288 -31.47 -19.47 29.98
C ILE A 288 -32.55 -18.38 29.94
N ASP A 289 -33.50 -18.40 30.87
CA ASP A 289 -34.60 -17.42 30.90
C ASP A 289 -34.09 -15.98 31.04
N ASN A 290 -33.01 -15.76 31.82
CA ASN A 290 -32.39 -14.46 31.99
C ASN A 290 -31.74 -13.91 30.69
N THR A 291 -31.42 -14.76 29.71
CA THR A 291 -30.95 -14.27 28.40
C THR A 291 -32.03 -13.47 27.66
N ILE A 292 -33.29 -13.89 27.80
CA ILE A 292 -34.46 -13.21 27.21
C ILE A 292 -34.76 -11.94 27.99
N GLU A 293 -34.65 -11.99 29.31
CA GLU A 293 -34.85 -10.86 30.20
C GLU A 293 -33.88 -9.72 29.86
N ILE A 294 -32.58 -10.02 29.77
CA ILE A 294 -31.55 -9.05 29.35
C ILE A 294 -31.85 -8.47 27.96
N ALA A 295 -32.18 -9.31 26.98
CA ALA A 295 -32.54 -8.85 25.64
C ALA A 295 -33.75 -7.90 25.64
N ARG A 296 -34.76 -8.14 26.50
CA ARG A 296 -35.92 -7.24 26.65
C ARG A 296 -35.56 -5.92 27.31
N ARG A 297 -34.56 -5.90 28.21
CA ARG A 297 -34.04 -4.65 28.80
C ARG A 297 -33.23 -3.82 27.82
N CYS A 298 -32.68 -4.44 26.77
CA CYS A 298 -31.89 -3.75 25.75
C CYS A 298 -32.78 -3.02 24.75
N SER A 299 -32.96 -1.72 24.97
CA SER A 299 -33.89 -0.86 24.23
C SER A 299 -33.23 0.00 23.15
N TYR A 300 -31.89 0.03 23.10
CA TYR A 300 -31.14 0.90 22.20
C TYR A 300 -30.08 0.13 21.40
N PHE A 301 -29.86 0.60 20.18
CA PHE A 301 -28.78 0.14 19.30
C PHE A 301 -28.23 1.32 18.49
N THR A 302 -27.05 1.14 17.89
CA THR A 302 -26.34 2.21 17.19
C THR A 302 -27.11 2.71 15.97
N GLN A 303 -27.47 3.99 15.97
CA GLN A 303 -28.23 4.64 14.90
C GLN A 303 -27.32 5.31 13.87
N THR A 304 -27.86 5.58 12.70
CA THR A 304 -27.26 6.53 11.77
C THR A 304 -27.65 7.96 12.14
N HIS A 305 -26.80 8.91 11.80
CA HIS A 305 -27.04 10.33 12.06
C HIS A 305 -26.99 11.15 10.75
N PRO A 306 -27.79 12.21 10.65
CA PRO A 306 -27.57 13.25 9.64
C PRO A 306 -26.15 13.83 9.78
N PRO A 307 -25.56 14.37 8.71
CA PRO A 307 -24.22 14.96 8.77
C PRO A 307 -24.13 16.08 9.82
N ILE A 308 -23.11 16.01 10.65
CA ILE A 308 -22.77 16.93 11.74
C ILE A 308 -21.61 17.79 11.26
N LEU A 309 -21.90 19.02 10.86
CA LEU A 309 -20.90 19.94 10.36
C LEU A 309 -20.21 20.68 11.52
N PRO A 310 -18.87 20.81 11.50
CA PRO A 310 -18.18 21.70 12.43
C PRO A 310 -18.57 23.15 12.13
N ARG A 311 -18.59 23.99 13.15
CA ARG A 311 -18.83 25.43 12.99
C ARG A 311 -17.52 26.15 12.69
N PHE A 312 -17.51 27.02 11.69
CA PHE A 312 -16.32 27.79 11.31
C PHE A 312 -16.14 29.06 12.16
N THR A 313 -17.24 29.76 12.43
CA THR A 313 -17.23 30.93 13.32
C THR A 313 -17.44 30.46 14.76
N GLY A 314 -16.60 30.94 15.68
CA GLY A 314 -16.52 30.47 17.06
C GLY A 314 -17.87 30.29 17.77
N ALA A 315 -17.93 29.29 18.64
CA ALA A 315 -19.09 28.88 19.41
C ALA A 315 -19.57 29.98 20.38
N ASP A 316 -20.39 30.92 19.91
CA ASP A 316 -21.19 31.82 20.78
C ASP A 316 -22.52 32.28 20.14
N ALA A 317 -22.94 31.68 19.03
CA ALA A 317 -24.30 31.85 18.54
C ALA A 317 -25.21 30.81 19.22
N ALA A 318 -25.98 31.27 20.22
CA ALA A 318 -27.07 30.51 20.84
C ALA A 318 -28.16 30.07 19.83
N ASP A 319 -28.13 30.64 18.61
CA ASP A 319 -29.03 30.33 17.49
C ASP A 319 -28.24 29.74 16.31
N ALA A 320 -28.58 28.50 15.94
CA ALA A 320 -27.95 27.77 14.83
C ALA A 320 -28.21 28.40 13.46
N GLU A 321 -29.34 29.10 13.29
CA GLU A 321 -29.68 29.74 12.02
C GLU A 321 -28.89 31.04 11.82
N ALA A 322 -28.66 31.79 12.91
CA ALA A 322 -27.81 32.98 12.87
C ALA A 322 -26.35 32.65 12.53
N ALA A 323 -25.83 31.54 13.08
CA ALA A 323 -24.48 31.05 12.74
C ALA A 323 -24.36 30.67 11.26
N LEU A 324 -25.36 29.97 10.73
CA LEU A 324 -25.38 29.56 9.33
C LEU A 324 -25.43 30.78 8.39
N GLN A 325 -26.19 31.82 8.75
CA GLN A 325 -26.24 33.05 7.97
C GLN A 325 -24.89 33.79 8.00
N ALA A 326 -24.23 33.86 9.17
CA ALA A 326 -22.91 34.47 9.29
C ALA A 326 -21.86 33.74 8.44
N GLU A 327 -21.91 32.40 8.40
CA GLU A 327 -21.04 31.60 7.52
C GLU A 327 -21.35 31.80 6.03
N ALA A 328 -22.62 31.95 5.66
CA ALA A 328 -23.02 32.26 4.29
C ALA A 328 -22.50 33.64 3.84
N ASP A 329 -22.66 34.66 4.68
CA ASP A 329 -22.20 36.01 4.41
C ASP A 329 -20.68 36.07 4.27
N GLU A 330 -19.95 35.36 5.16
CA GLU A 330 -18.49 35.27 5.11
C GLU A 330 -18.00 34.49 3.88
N LEU A 331 -18.66 33.39 3.52
CA LEU A 331 -18.36 32.64 2.29
C LEU A 331 -18.50 33.55 1.06
N ARG A 332 -19.61 34.27 0.95
CA ARG A 332 -19.89 35.17 -0.18
C ARG A 332 -18.82 36.26 -0.27
N ARG A 333 -18.46 36.88 0.85
CA ARG A 333 -17.39 37.89 0.93
C ARG A 333 -16.05 37.33 0.42
N GLN A 334 -15.58 36.21 0.99
CA GLN A 334 -14.31 35.60 0.59
C GLN A 334 -14.31 35.12 -0.86
N ALA A 335 -15.45 34.62 -1.37
CA ALA A 335 -15.57 34.12 -2.72
C ALA A 335 -15.51 35.25 -3.77
N HIS A 336 -16.18 36.38 -3.54
CA HIS A 336 -16.09 37.54 -4.46
C HIS A 336 -14.70 38.17 -4.45
N GLU A 337 -14.10 38.38 -3.26
CA GLU A 337 -12.74 38.90 -3.13
C GLU A 337 -11.71 37.97 -3.79
N GLY A 338 -11.84 36.65 -3.54
CA GLY A 338 -10.97 35.64 -4.12
C GLY A 338 -11.09 35.54 -5.64
N LEU A 339 -12.31 35.61 -6.20
CA LEU A 339 -12.51 35.65 -7.64
C LEU A 339 -11.86 36.89 -8.26
N GLN A 340 -12.03 38.07 -7.63
CA GLN A 340 -11.38 39.28 -8.11
C GLN A 340 -9.86 39.12 -8.16
N HIS A 341 -9.26 38.60 -7.09
CA HIS A 341 -7.82 38.35 -7.03
C HIS A 341 -7.33 37.36 -8.11
N ARG A 342 -8.09 36.27 -8.35
CA ARG A 342 -7.78 35.30 -9.43
C ARG A 342 -7.82 35.94 -10.81
N LEU A 343 -8.85 36.75 -11.09
CA LEU A 343 -8.98 37.44 -12.37
C LEU A 343 -7.87 38.47 -12.60
N GLU A 344 -7.42 39.16 -11.54
CA GLU A 344 -6.31 40.11 -11.61
C GLU A 344 -4.95 39.43 -11.82
N THR A 345 -4.78 38.21 -11.30
CA THR A 345 -3.49 37.49 -11.33
C THR A 345 -3.35 36.53 -12.51
N GLN A 346 -4.40 35.80 -12.89
CA GLN A 346 -4.38 34.79 -13.96
C GLN A 346 -5.08 35.23 -15.25
N GLY A 347 -5.90 36.28 -15.20
CA GLY A 347 -6.67 36.77 -16.34
C GLY A 347 -7.99 36.02 -16.56
N LEU A 348 -8.67 36.35 -17.66
CA LEU A 348 -9.94 35.75 -18.08
C LEU A 348 -9.67 34.58 -19.05
N ALA A 349 -10.45 33.50 -18.94
CA ALA A 349 -10.43 32.45 -19.96
C ALA A 349 -10.89 32.99 -21.32
N GLU A 350 -10.34 32.42 -22.40
CA GLU A 350 -10.64 32.83 -23.77
C GLU A 350 -12.14 32.68 -24.07
N GLY A 351 -12.80 33.76 -24.52
CA GLY A 351 -14.22 33.77 -24.87
C GLY A 351 -15.19 34.05 -23.70
N TYR A 352 -14.69 34.25 -22.47
CA TYR A 352 -15.51 34.54 -21.29
C TYR A 352 -15.36 36.00 -20.84
N THR A 353 -16.42 36.57 -20.25
CA THR A 353 -16.38 37.92 -19.67
C THR A 353 -16.42 37.86 -18.14
N ARG A 354 -16.05 38.97 -17.48
CA ARG A 354 -16.10 39.07 -16.02
C ARG A 354 -17.51 38.80 -15.49
N GLU A 355 -18.53 39.24 -16.20
CA GLU A 355 -19.94 39.02 -15.87
C GLU A 355 -20.28 37.53 -15.86
N THR A 356 -19.78 36.74 -16.83
CA THR A 356 -20.00 35.29 -16.86
C THR A 356 -19.43 34.58 -15.62
N TYR A 357 -18.26 35.00 -15.14
CA TYR A 357 -17.68 34.46 -13.91
C TYR A 357 -18.52 34.83 -12.68
N VAL A 358 -18.96 36.08 -12.57
CA VAL A 358 -19.78 36.55 -11.44
C VAL A 358 -21.14 35.84 -11.42
N GLU A 359 -21.81 35.71 -12.56
CA GLU A 359 -23.09 35.00 -12.67
C GLU A 359 -22.97 33.53 -12.25
N ARG A 360 -21.91 32.85 -12.69
CA ARG A 360 -21.62 31.46 -12.28
C ARG A 360 -21.33 31.39 -10.77
N LEU A 361 -20.57 32.33 -10.23
CA LEU A 361 -20.24 32.38 -8.80
C LEU A 361 -21.50 32.54 -7.95
N ASP A 362 -22.37 33.50 -8.29
CA ASP A 362 -23.61 33.77 -7.56
C ASP A 362 -24.60 32.59 -7.61
N TYR A 363 -24.67 31.90 -8.75
CA TYR A 363 -25.46 30.68 -8.89
C TYR A 363 -24.96 29.56 -7.97
N GLU A 364 -23.65 29.32 -7.94
CA GLU A 364 -23.04 28.30 -7.07
C GLU A 364 -23.23 28.65 -5.58
N LEU A 365 -22.95 29.90 -5.19
CA LEU A 365 -23.16 30.39 -3.82
C LEU A 365 -24.61 30.19 -3.38
N GLY A 366 -25.58 30.53 -4.24
CA GLY A 366 -27.00 30.32 -3.94
C GLY A 366 -27.38 28.85 -3.77
N ILE A 367 -26.70 27.90 -4.42
CA ILE A 367 -26.92 26.46 -4.18
C ILE A 367 -26.29 26.03 -2.85
N ILE A 368 -25.05 26.46 -2.58
CA ILE A 368 -24.31 26.12 -1.35
C ILE A 368 -25.06 26.61 -0.11
N GLU A 369 -25.59 27.84 -0.15
CA GLU A 369 -26.42 28.44 0.90
C GLU A 369 -27.70 27.62 1.13
N ARG A 370 -28.45 27.29 0.06
CA ARG A 370 -29.68 26.47 0.16
C ARG A 370 -29.45 25.09 0.75
N MET A 371 -28.28 24.50 0.49
CA MET A 371 -27.92 23.17 0.98
C MET A 371 -27.25 23.17 2.36
N LYS A 372 -27.05 24.35 2.97
CA LYS A 372 -26.42 24.54 4.30
C LYS A 372 -24.95 24.04 4.37
N PHE A 373 -24.18 24.22 3.29
CA PHE A 373 -22.74 23.91 3.25
C PHE A 373 -21.75 25.09 3.32
N PRO A 374 -22.09 26.35 3.67
CA PRO A 374 -21.08 27.41 3.76
C PRO A 374 -19.90 27.12 4.70
N GLY A 375 -20.18 26.68 5.93
CA GLY A 375 -19.13 26.33 6.90
C GLY A 375 -18.16 25.27 6.40
N TYR A 376 -18.65 24.26 5.65
CA TYR A 376 -17.79 23.24 5.06
C TYR A 376 -16.77 23.83 4.08
N PHE A 377 -17.21 24.71 3.17
CA PHE A 377 -16.30 25.38 2.23
C PHE A 377 -15.30 26.29 2.93
N LEU A 378 -15.73 26.98 4.00
CA LEU A 378 -14.84 27.85 4.78
C LEU A 378 -13.76 27.05 5.52
N ILE A 379 -14.13 25.92 6.14
CA ILE A 379 -13.18 25.02 6.81
C ILE A 379 -12.13 24.51 5.82
N VAL A 380 -12.58 24.05 4.64
CA VAL A 380 -11.67 23.55 3.59
C VAL A 380 -10.77 24.65 3.05
N ALA A 381 -11.32 25.82 2.74
CA ALA A 381 -10.56 26.96 2.28
C ALA A 381 -9.51 27.41 3.29
N ASP A 382 -9.83 27.34 4.59
CA ASP A 382 -8.96 27.81 5.65
C ASP A 382 -7.65 27.04 5.77
N PHE A 383 -7.69 25.71 5.93
CA PHE A 383 -6.45 24.95 6.05
C PHE A 383 -5.66 24.89 4.73
N ILE A 384 -6.31 25.02 3.57
CA ILE A 384 -5.61 25.15 2.28
C ILE A 384 -4.90 26.50 2.17
N LYS A 385 -5.57 27.60 2.51
CA LYS A 385 -4.96 28.94 2.53
C LYS A 385 -3.80 28.99 3.51
N TRP A 386 -3.96 28.40 4.69
CA TRP A 386 -2.88 28.27 5.67
C TRP A 386 -1.71 27.47 5.11
N ALA A 387 -1.96 26.29 4.50
CA ALA A 387 -0.90 25.47 3.91
C ALA A 387 -0.12 26.24 2.83
N LYS A 388 -0.83 26.91 1.91
CA LYS A 388 -0.20 27.75 0.88
C LYS A 388 0.60 28.91 1.49
N ALA A 389 0.11 29.54 2.57
CA ALA A 389 0.83 30.62 3.26
C ALA A 389 2.08 30.14 4.02
N GLN A 390 2.17 28.84 4.35
CA GLN A 390 3.35 28.20 4.95
C GLN A 390 4.28 27.55 3.92
N ASP A 391 4.11 27.88 2.63
CA ASP A 391 4.83 27.29 1.50
C ASP A 391 4.73 25.75 1.47
N ILE A 392 3.57 25.20 1.83
CA ILE A 392 3.26 23.78 1.69
C ILE A 392 2.55 23.58 0.35
N PRO A 393 3.14 22.80 -0.58
CA PRO A 393 2.51 22.50 -1.87
C PRO A 393 1.18 21.78 -1.69
N VAL A 394 0.15 22.32 -2.33
CA VAL A 394 -1.19 21.73 -2.43
C VAL A 394 -1.46 21.42 -3.90
N GLY A 395 -2.05 20.27 -4.18
CA GLY A 395 -2.41 19.87 -5.53
C GLY A 395 -3.48 20.78 -6.12
N PRO A 396 -3.61 20.84 -7.46
CA PRO A 396 -4.54 21.75 -8.12
C PRO A 396 -6.02 21.42 -7.88
N GLY A 397 -6.31 20.28 -7.27
CA GLY A 397 -7.64 19.77 -6.94
C GLY A 397 -7.76 18.29 -7.30
N ARG A 398 -8.73 17.59 -6.69
CA ARG A 398 -9.01 16.20 -7.02
C ARG A 398 -10.51 15.93 -7.01
N GLY A 399 -10.93 15.02 -7.87
CA GLY A 399 -12.32 14.59 -7.96
C GLY A 399 -13.19 15.65 -8.64
N SER A 400 -14.47 15.70 -8.28
CA SER A 400 -15.40 16.67 -8.85
C SER A 400 -15.25 18.08 -8.29
N GLY A 401 -14.53 18.29 -7.18
CA GLY A 401 -14.37 19.61 -6.55
C GLY A 401 -13.79 20.68 -7.50
N ALA A 402 -12.95 20.27 -8.47
CA ALA A 402 -12.41 21.15 -9.50
C ALA A 402 -13.47 21.75 -10.44
N GLY A 403 -14.71 21.25 -10.44
CA GLY A 403 -15.82 21.81 -11.21
C GLY A 403 -16.52 23.03 -10.58
N SER A 404 -16.15 23.42 -9.36
CA SER A 404 -16.74 24.58 -8.66
C SER A 404 -15.90 25.84 -8.85
N LEU A 405 -16.55 26.90 -9.32
CA LEU A 405 -15.95 28.24 -9.37
C LEU A 405 -15.77 28.84 -7.96
N VAL A 406 -16.67 28.52 -7.02
CA VAL A 406 -16.50 28.90 -5.60
C VAL A 406 -15.24 28.27 -5.02
N ALA A 407 -14.97 26.99 -5.30
CA ALA A 407 -13.75 26.32 -4.86
C ALA A 407 -12.48 26.98 -5.46
N TYR A 408 -12.51 27.33 -6.74
CA TYR A 408 -11.40 28.02 -7.41
C TYR A 408 -11.15 29.43 -6.82
N ALA A 409 -12.22 30.19 -6.60
CA ALA A 409 -12.17 31.53 -6.01
C ALA A 409 -11.62 31.52 -4.57
N LEU A 410 -11.99 30.51 -3.77
CA LEU A 410 -11.49 30.33 -2.40
C LEU A 410 -10.10 29.70 -2.33
N THR A 411 -9.44 29.47 -3.46
CA THR A 411 -8.13 28.80 -3.58
C THR A 411 -8.10 27.33 -3.17
N ILE A 412 -9.27 26.71 -2.96
CA ILE A 412 -9.42 25.27 -2.70
C ILE A 412 -8.92 24.47 -3.90
N THR A 413 -9.25 24.93 -5.11
CA THR A 413 -8.73 24.39 -6.36
C THR A 413 -7.91 25.45 -7.09
N ASP A 414 -6.98 25.02 -7.94
CA ASP A 414 -6.19 25.88 -8.82
C ASP A 414 -6.53 25.68 -10.32
N VAL A 415 -7.56 24.87 -10.61
CA VAL A 415 -8.08 24.66 -11.97
C VAL A 415 -9.23 25.63 -12.23
N ASP A 416 -9.13 26.43 -13.29
CA ASP A 416 -10.24 27.26 -13.76
C ASP A 416 -11.33 26.35 -14.40
N PRO A 417 -12.52 26.24 -13.80
CA PRO A 417 -13.57 25.37 -14.30
C PRO A 417 -14.15 25.85 -15.64
N LEU A 418 -14.14 27.16 -15.94
CA LEU A 418 -14.68 27.67 -17.20
C LEU A 418 -13.75 27.41 -18.37
N ARG A 419 -12.42 27.49 -18.16
CA ARG A 419 -11.41 27.15 -19.18
C ARG A 419 -11.57 25.73 -19.72
N PHE A 420 -11.84 24.76 -18.84
CA PHE A 420 -11.95 23.34 -19.21
C PHE A 420 -13.39 22.85 -19.33
N SER A 421 -14.39 23.74 -19.30
CA SER A 421 -15.82 23.41 -19.35
C SER A 421 -16.24 22.38 -18.29
N LEU A 422 -15.78 22.57 -17.05
CA LEU A 422 -16.09 21.72 -15.90
C LEU A 422 -17.45 22.10 -15.27
N LEU A 423 -18.20 21.10 -14.82
CA LEU A 423 -19.58 21.27 -14.36
C LEU A 423 -19.67 21.24 -12.83
N PHE A 424 -20.36 22.23 -12.24
CA PHE A 424 -20.61 22.31 -10.81
C PHE A 424 -21.58 21.22 -10.34
N GLU A 425 -22.63 20.94 -11.12
CA GLU A 425 -23.68 19.98 -10.74
C GLU A 425 -23.18 18.54 -10.63
N ARG A 426 -22.02 18.27 -11.24
CA ARG A 426 -21.31 17.00 -11.08
C ARG A 426 -20.65 16.88 -9.70
N PHE A 427 -20.30 18.00 -9.08
CA PHE A 427 -19.83 18.09 -7.70
C PHE A 427 -21.00 18.14 -6.72
N LEU A 428 -21.85 19.16 -6.85
CA LEU A 428 -22.98 19.40 -5.97
C LEU A 428 -24.27 19.51 -6.77
N ASN A 429 -25.10 18.47 -6.68
CA ASN A 429 -26.34 18.40 -7.46
C ASN A 429 -27.48 19.11 -6.71
N PRO A 430 -28.09 20.18 -7.27
CA PRO A 430 -29.16 20.91 -6.61
C PRO A 430 -30.44 20.09 -6.41
N ASP A 431 -30.68 19.07 -7.24
CA ASP A 431 -31.85 18.19 -7.16
C ASP A 431 -31.66 17.05 -6.13
N ARG A 432 -30.49 16.95 -5.49
CA ARG A 432 -30.18 15.92 -4.48
C ARG A 432 -29.28 16.45 -3.38
N VAL A 433 -29.81 16.49 -2.16
CA VAL A 433 -28.99 16.77 -0.97
C VAL A 433 -28.06 15.58 -0.71
N SER A 434 -26.78 15.77 -1.02
CA SER A 434 -25.70 14.89 -0.57
C SER A 434 -24.49 15.71 -0.17
N MET A 435 -23.75 15.18 0.79
CA MET A 435 -22.53 15.79 1.30
C MET A 435 -21.49 15.94 0.17
N PRO A 436 -20.92 17.15 -0.02
CA PRO A 436 -19.75 17.32 -0.86
C PRO A 436 -18.54 16.60 -0.24
N ASP A 437 -17.64 16.12 -1.09
CA ASP A 437 -16.40 15.45 -0.69
C ASP A 437 -15.22 16.11 -1.43
N PHE A 438 -14.39 16.84 -0.70
CA PHE A 438 -13.14 17.40 -1.20
C PHE A 438 -11.98 16.46 -0.86
N ASP A 439 -11.48 15.79 -1.89
CA ASP A 439 -10.18 15.13 -1.83
C ASP A 439 -9.09 16.16 -2.08
N ILE A 440 -8.11 16.27 -1.17
CA ILE A 440 -7.05 17.28 -1.26
C ILE A 440 -5.70 16.60 -1.19
N ASP A 441 -4.86 16.91 -2.17
CA ASP A 441 -3.49 16.41 -2.24
C ASP A 441 -2.54 17.42 -1.61
N PHE A 442 -1.76 17.00 -0.62
CA PHE A 442 -0.66 17.74 -0.03
C PHE A 442 0.67 17.08 -0.40
N CYS A 443 1.78 17.81 -0.30
CA CYS A 443 3.08 17.16 -0.36
C CYS A 443 3.23 16.14 0.78
N GLN A 444 3.87 15.02 0.50
CA GLN A 444 3.97 13.90 1.43
C GLN A 444 4.70 14.30 2.73
N ASP A 445 5.76 15.10 2.64
CA ASP A 445 6.67 15.37 3.76
C ASP A 445 6.09 16.35 4.79
N ARG A 446 5.26 17.31 4.35
CA ARG A 446 4.75 18.40 5.21
C ARG A 446 3.25 18.30 5.49
N ARG A 447 2.60 17.21 5.08
CA ARG A 447 1.17 16.99 5.34
C ARG A 447 0.82 17.01 6.82
N GLU A 448 1.68 16.45 7.67
CA GLU A 448 1.47 16.41 9.13
C GLU A 448 1.40 17.81 9.76
N GLU A 449 2.04 18.81 9.18
CA GLU A 449 1.91 20.21 9.63
C GLU A 449 0.49 20.72 9.45
N VAL A 450 -0.16 20.40 8.33
CA VAL A 450 -1.56 20.79 8.07
C VAL A 450 -2.51 20.07 9.03
N ILE A 451 -2.25 18.78 9.31
CA ILE A 451 -3.05 18.02 10.28
C ILE A 451 -2.95 18.65 11.67
N ARG A 452 -1.73 19.00 12.11
CA ARG A 452 -1.50 19.68 13.39
C ARG A 452 -2.22 21.03 13.46
N TYR A 453 -2.17 21.84 12.40
CA TYR A 453 -2.91 23.09 12.33
C TYR A 453 -4.43 22.88 12.51
N VAL A 454 -5.00 21.88 11.84
CA VAL A 454 -6.42 21.55 11.98
C VAL A 454 -6.74 21.10 13.41
N GLN A 455 -5.88 20.29 14.04
CA GLN A 455 -6.06 19.88 15.44
C GLN A 455 -5.97 21.07 16.42
N GLU A 456 -5.02 21.98 16.22
CA GLU A 456 -4.86 23.17 17.06
C GLU A 456 -6.04 24.13 16.91
N LYS A 457 -6.58 24.28 15.71
CA LYS A 457 -7.68 25.20 15.40
C LYS A 457 -9.05 24.69 15.85
N TYR A 458 -9.37 23.42 15.55
CA TYR A 458 -10.70 22.85 15.79
C TYR A 458 -10.78 22.01 17.07
N GLY A 459 -9.65 21.79 17.76
CA GLY A 459 -9.58 21.04 19.02
C GLY A 459 -9.06 19.61 18.81
N ARG A 460 -8.09 19.22 19.65
CA ARG A 460 -7.42 17.92 19.58
C ARG A 460 -8.37 16.73 19.73
N ASP A 461 -9.39 16.87 20.58
CA ASP A 461 -10.38 15.81 20.83
C ASP A 461 -11.51 15.79 19.78
N GLN A 462 -11.60 16.83 18.94
CA GLN A 462 -12.62 16.96 17.89
C GLN A 462 -12.11 16.49 16.53
N VAL A 463 -10.79 16.32 16.37
CA VAL A 463 -10.14 15.96 15.12
C VAL A 463 -9.47 14.61 15.26
N GLY A 464 -9.86 13.66 14.42
CA GLY A 464 -9.36 12.29 14.46
C GLY A 464 -9.15 11.71 13.07
N GLN A 465 -8.38 10.63 12.98
CA GLN A 465 -8.22 9.87 11.74
C GLN A 465 -9.26 8.76 11.64
N ILE A 466 -9.47 8.23 10.45
CA ILE A 466 -10.40 7.11 10.23
C ILE A 466 -9.63 5.79 10.32
N ILE A 467 -10.19 4.76 10.97
CA ILE A 467 -9.58 3.42 10.96
C ILE A 467 -9.76 2.71 9.62
N THR A 468 -8.81 1.83 9.33
CA THR A 468 -8.85 0.84 8.27
C THR A 468 -8.53 -0.52 8.84
N PHE A 469 -9.17 -1.55 8.30
CA PHE A 469 -8.92 -2.93 8.71
C PHE A 469 -8.17 -3.65 7.61
N GLY A 470 -6.96 -4.12 7.92
CA GLY A 470 -6.22 -5.01 7.03
C GLY A 470 -6.86 -6.39 7.06
N THR A 471 -7.28 -6.92 5.91
CA THR A 471 -7.86 -8.26 5.82
C THR A 471 -6.81 -9.32 5.48
N LEU A 472 -7.07 -10.57 5.88
CA LEU A 472 -6.32 -11.75 5.47
C LEU A 472 -6.62 -12.06 3.99
N GLN A 473 -5.87 -11.44 3.08
CA GLN A 473 -5.93 -11.72 1.64
C GLN A 473 -5.33 -13.09 1.31
N ALA A 474 -5.78 -13.72 0.22
CA ALA A 474 -5.37 -15.06 -0.24
C ALA A 474 -3.87 -15.37 -0.07
N ARG A 475 -2.97 -14.49 -0.55
CA ARG A 475 -1.51 -14.70 -0.42
C ARG A 475 -0.98 -14.50 0.99
N ALA A 476 -1.55 -13.58 1.76
CA ALA A 476 -1.14 -13.30 3.12
C ALA A 476 -1.55 -14.45 4.05
N VAL A 477 -2.80 -14.93 3.94
CA VAL A 477 -3.31 -16.05 4.74
C VAL A 477 -2.53 -17.33 4.47
N LEU A 478 -2.17 -17.64 3.21
CA LEU A 478 -1.31 -18.78 2.88
C LEU A 478 0.06 -18.69 3.57
N ARG A 479 0.65 -17.49 3.65
CA ARG A 479 1.93 -17.29 4.34
C ARG A 479 1.81 -17.45 5.84
N ASP A 480 0.78 -16.88 6.44
CA ASP A 480 0.59 -16.92 7.89
C ASP A 480 0.27 -18.35 8.36
N VAL A 481 -0.66 -19.03 7.69
CA VAL A 481 -1.00 -20.42 8.02
C VAL A 481 0.19 -21.34 7.75
N GLY A 482 0.90 -21.16 6.63
CA GLY A 482 2.11 -21.94 6.32
C GLY A 482 3.21 -21.77 7.38
N ARG A 483 3.39 -20.56 7.92
CA ARG A 483 4.31 -20.28 9.03
C ARG A 483 3.91 -21.01 10.30
N VAL A 484 2.64 -20.97 10.67
CA VAL A 484 2.13 -21.59 11.89
C VAL A 484 2.12 -23.12 11.82
N LEU A 485 1.94 -23.68 10.62
CA LEU A 485 2.13 -25.10 10.31
C LEU A 485 3.61 -25.51 10.15
N GLN A 486 4.56 -24.59 10.35
CA GLN A 486 6.00 -24.81 10.23
C GLN A 486 6.47 -25.32 8.85
N MET A 487 5.77 -24.93 7.78
CA MET A 487 6.17 -25.28 6.42
C MET A 487 7.39 -24.45 5.97
N PRO A 488 8.31 -25.01 5.16
CA PRO A 488 9.46 -24.26 4.64
C PRO A 488 9.02 -23.04 3.83
N TYR A 489 9.63 -21.87 4.11
CA TYR A 489 9.27 -20.59 3.45
C TYR A 489 9.29 -20.68 1.92
N GLY A 490 10.29 -21.36 1.34
CA GLY A 490 10.39 -21.53 -0.11
C GLY A 490 9.22 -22.31 -0.73
N GLN A 491 8.65 -23.28 0.00
CA GLN A 491 7.47 -24.01 -0.46
C GLN A 491 6.22 -23.12 -0.41
N VAL A 492 6.03 -22.40 0.71
CA VAL A 492 4.89 -21.49 0.89
C VAL A 492 4.92 -20.35 -0.13
N ASP A 493 6.09 -19.77 -0.41
CA ASP A 493 6.22 -18.71 -1.41
C ASP A 493 5.91 -19.20 -2.84
N ARG A 494 6.26 -20.46 -3.17
CA ARG A 494 5.84 -21.08 -4.44
C ARG A 494 4.33 -21.20 -4.54
N LEU A 495 3.64 -21.67 -3.50
CA LEU A 495 2.17 -21.77 -3.46
C LEU A 495 1.51 -20.39 -3.58
N CYS A 496 2.04 -19.38 -2.87
CA CYS A 496 1.53 -18.01 -2.94
C CYS A 496 1.64 -17.39 -4.35
N LYS A 497 2.73 -17.70 -5.07
CA LYS A 497 2.94 -17.24 -6.44
C LYS A 497 1.97 -17.86 -7.45
N MET A 498 1.33 -18.99 -7.13
CA MET A 498 0.30 -19.61 -7.98
C MET A 498 -1.02 -18.85 -7.94
N VAL A 499 -1.32 -18.14 -6.85
CA VAL A 499 -2.52 -17.29 -6.74
C VAL A 499 -2.37 -16.06 -7.64
N PRO A 500 -3.31 -15.76 -8.55
CA PRO A 500 -3.26 -14.55 -9.39
C PRO A 500 -3.19 -13.26 -8.56
N SER A 501 -2.31 -12.34 -8.96
CA SER A 501 -2.17 -11.03 -8.32
C SER A 501 -2.86 -9.97 -9.15
N ASN A 502 -4.13 -9.69 -8.85
CA ASN A 502 -4.85 -8.56 -9.42
C ASN A 502 -5.27 -7.58 -8.31
N PRO A 503 -4.55 -6.45 -8.12
CA PRO A 503 -4.87 -5.48 -7.08
C PRO A 503 -6.26 -4.85 -7.22
N ALA A 504 -6.78 -4.71 -8.45
CA ALA A 504 -8.07 -4.10 -8.71
C ALA A 504 -9.25 -5.05 -8.45
N ASN A 505 -9.02 -6.36 -8.56
CA ASN A 505 -10.01 -7.39 -8.25
C ASN A 505 -9.29 -8.63 -7.72
N PRO A 506 -9.02 -8.70 -6.39
CA PRO A 506 -8.32 -9.83 -5.80
C PRO A 506 -9.13 -11.10 -6.03
N THR A 507 -8.52 -12.12 -6.62
CA THR A 507 -9.18 -13.41 -6.81
C THR A 507 -9.30 -14.11 -5.45
N PRO A 508 -10.52 -14.48 -5.00
CA PRO A 508 -10.69 -15.28 -3.79
C PRO A 508 -9.95 -16.61 -3.88
N LEU A 509 -9.42 -17.09 -2.76
CA LEU A 509 -8.64 -18.32 -2.71
C LEU A 509 -9.41 -19.55 -3.25
N PRO A 510 -10.70 -19.78 -2.92
CA PRO A 510 -11.45 -20.90 -3.49
C PRO A 510 -11.48 -20.90 -5.03
N LYS A 511 -11.63 -19.71 -5.63
CA LYS A 511 -11.61 -19.54 -7.08
C LYS A 511 -10.22 -19.76 -7.66
N ALA A 512 -9.17 -19.28 -6.98
CA ALA A 512 -7.79 -19.51 -7.41
C ALA A 512 -7.41 -20.99 -7.38
N ILE A 513 -7.91 -21.76 -6.42
CA ILE A 513 -7.73 -23.21 -6.33
C ILE A 513 -8.48 -23.91 -7.48
N GLU A 514 -9.72 -23.50 -7.78
CA GLU A 514 -10.51 -24.05 -8.90
C GLU A 514 -9.87 -23.76 -10.27
N ASP A 515 -9.34 -22.55 -10.46
CA ASP A 515 -8.78 -22.09 -11.73
C ASP A 515 -7.35 -22.63 -12.00
N GLU A 516 -6.62 -23.09 -10.98
CA GLU A 516 -5.21 -23.54 -11.08
C GLU A 516 -5.02 -25.01 -10.68
N PRO A 517 -4.91 -25.93 -11.68
CA PRO A 517 -4.75 -27.37 -11.45
C PRO A 517 -3.52 -27.76 -10.60
N ARG A 518 -2.46 -26.94 -10.59
CA ARG A 518 -1.25 -27.23 -9.81
C ARG A 518 -1.49 -27.32 -8.31
N PHE A 519 -2.53 -26.66 -7.76
CA PHE A 519 -2.87 -26.84 -6.35
C PHE A 519 -3.27 -28.28 -6.04
N ALA A 520 -4.02 -28.94 -6.92
CA ALA A 520 -4.38 -30.35 -6.75
C ALA A 520 -3.13 -31.25 -6.80
N GLU A 521 -2.20 -31.00 -7.73
CA GLU A 521 -0.95 -31.75 -7.82
C GLU A 521 -0.09 -31.61 -6.56
N GLU A 522 0.00 -30.42 -5.96
CA GLU A 522 0.78 -30.19 -4.74
C GLU A 522 0.11 -30.81 -3.50
N VAL A 523 -1.22 -30.84 -3.45
CA VAL A 523 -1.98 -31.54 -2.40
C VAL A 523 -1.78 -33.06 -2.48
N GLU A 524 -1.74 -33.63 -3.69
CA GLU A 524 -1.45 -35.05 -3.89
C GLU A 524 -0.03 -35.43 -3.48
N LYS A 525 0.95 -34.54 -3.72
CA LYS A 525 2.35 -34.76 -3.34
C LYS A 525 2.55 -34.70 -1.83
N GLU A 526 1.95 -33.70 -1.17
CA GLU A 526 2.15 -33.43 0.25
C GLU A 526 0.81 -33.12 0.97
N PRO A 527 0.30 -34.04 1.82
CA PRO A 527 -0.99 -33.86 2.48
C PRO A 527 -1.11 -32.60 3.35
N ILE A 528 0.01 -32.11 3.91
CA ILE A 528 0.06 -30.86 4.70
C ILE A 528 -0.41 -29.64 3.88
N VAL A 529 -0.22 -29.66 2.56
CA VAL A 529 -0.72 -28.62 1.66
C VAL A 529 -2.25 -28.61 1.64
N GLY A 530 -2.90 -29.77 1.75
CA GLY A 530 -4.36 -29.86 1.88
C GLY A 530 -4.87 -29.18 3.14
N THR A 531 -4.23 -29.42 4.28
CA THR A 531 -4.53 -28.73 5.56
C THR A 531 -4.31 -27.23 5.46
N LEU A 532 -3.21 -26.79 4.86
CA LEU A 532 -2.93 -25.38 4.61
C LEU A 532 -4.06 -24.71 3.81
N LEU A 533 -4.51 -25.34 2.72
CA LEU A 533 -5.55 -24.79 1.86
C LEU A 533 -6.93 -24.77 2.54
N ASP A 534 -7.28 -25.78 3.34
CA ASP A 534 -8.55 -25.78 4.10
C ASP A 534 -8.59 -24.62 5.12
N TYR A 535 -7.56 -24.51 5.95
CA TYR A 535 -7.48 -23.46 6.96
C TYR A 535 -7.42 -22.08 6.30
N ALA A 536 -6.62 -21.91 5.24
CA ALA A 536 -6.51 -20.63 4.55
C ALA A 536 -7.84 -20.18 3.93
N GLN A 537 -8.67 -21.09 3.41
CA GLN A 537 -9.99 -20.75 2.88
C GLN A 537 -10.97 -20.35 3.98
N LYS A 538 -10.93 -20.99 5.15
CA LYS A 538 -11.78 -20.64 6.30
C LYS A 538 -11.42 -19.29 6.91
N LEU A 539 -10.13 -18.92 6.89
CA LEU A 539 -9.61 -17.68 7.47
C LEU A 539 -9.55 -16.49 6.48
N GLU A 540 -9.70 -16.74 5.17
CA GLU A 540 -9.69 -15.68 4.16
C GLU A 540 -10.77 -14.62 4.44
N GLY A 541 -10.39 -13.35 4.36
CA GLY A 541 -11.31 -12.22 4.53
C GLY A 541 -11.56 -11.79 5.98
N LEU A 542 -11.05 -12.51 6.98
CA LEU A 542 -11.05 -12.06 8.37
C LEU A 542 -10.11 -10.86 8.57
N TYR A 543 -10.31 -10.09 9.64
CA TYR A 543 -9.51 -8.91 9.95
C TYR A 543 -8.24 -9.28 10.74
N ARG A 544 -7.10 -8.76 10.28
CA ARG A 544 -5.77 -9.01 10.85
C ARG A 544 -5.33 -7.94 11.85
N HIS A 545 -5.48 -6.68 11.48
CA HIS A 545 -5.02 -5.57 12.32
C HIS A 545 -5.82 -4.31 12.00
N ALA A 546 -5.93 -3.44 13.00
CA ALA A 546 -6.35 -2.06 12.85
C ALA A 546 -5.15 -1.24 12.36
N SER A 547 -5.37 -0.44 11.33
CA SER A 547 -4.42 0.55 10.82
C SER A 547 -5.12 1.88 10.65
N THR A 548 -4.37 2.96 10.68
CA THR A 548 -4.90 4.29 10.39
C THR A 548 -5.08 4.49 8.88
N HIS A 549 -6.23 5.03 8.43
CA HIS A 549 -6.44 5.40 7.04
C HIS A 549 -5.39 6.42 6.63
N ALA A 550 -4.71 6.17 5.50
CA ALA A 550 -3.59 7.00 5.09
C ALA A 550 -3.95 8.48 4.95
N ALA A 551 -5.21 8.82 4.62
CA ALA A 551 -5.63 10.18 4.33
C ALA A 551 -6.85 10.68 5.11
N GLY A 552 -7.60 9.80 5.75
CA GLY A 552 -8.99 10.11 6.14
C GLY A 552 -9.00 10.78 7.50
N ILE A 553 -9.48 12.02 7.54
CA ILE A 553 -9.61 12.84 8.75
C ILE A 553 -11.08 13.17 8.95
N VAL A 554 -11.53 13.17 10.19
CA VAL A 554 -12.86 13.64 10.59
C VAL A 554 -12.72 14.81 11.54
N ILE A 555 -13.67 15.74 11.44
CA ILE A 555 -13.77 16.90 12.32
C ILE A 555 -15.19 16.91 12.89
N GLY A 556 -15.30 16.83 14.22
CA GLY A 556 -16.57 16.87 14.95
C GLY A 556 -16.91 18.27 15.47
N ASP A 557 -18.19 18.51 15.74
CA ASP A 557 -18.68 19.73 16.39
C ASP A 557 -18.44 19.75 17.92
N ARG A 558 -18.07 18.59 18.48
CA ARG A 558 -17.76 18.30 19.89
C ARG A 558 -16.73 17.16 19.95
N PRO A 559 -16.22 16.77 21.13
CA PRO A 559 -15.27 15.66 21.24
C PRO A 559 -15.77 14.38 20.56
N LEU A 560 -14.90 13.75 19.74
CA LEU A 560 -15.29 12.60 18.91
C LEU A 560 -15.74 11.39 19.74
N SER A 561 -15.19 11.22 20.94
CA SER A 561 -15.59 10.18 21.90
C SER A 561 -17.03 10.28 22.40
N GLU A 562 -17.72 11.40 22.16
CA GLU A 562 -19.16 11.53 22.41
C GLU A 562 -20.03 11.05 21.24
N LEU A 563 -19.43 10.90 20.05
CA LEU A 563 -20.13 10.56 18.81
C LEU A 563 -19.82 9.13 18.34
N VAL A 564 -18.53 8.76 18.36
CA VAL A 564 -18.03 7.47 17.88
C VAL A 564 -16.97 6.90 18.82
N PRO A 565 -16.84 5.57 18.92
CA PRO A 565 -15.77 4.96 19.68
C PRO A 565 -14.39 5.30 19.08
N MET A 566 -13.41 5.53 19.95
CA MET A 566 -12.05 5.95 19.57
C MET A 566 -11.01 4.85 19.84
N TYR A 567 -9.93 4.90 19.07
CA TYR A 567 -8.78 3.99 19.07
C TYR A 567 -7.50 4.83 19.02
N ARG A 568 -6.38 4.26 19.51
CA ARG A 568 -5.05 4.85 19.40
C ARG A 568 -4.14 3.86 18.69
N ASP A 569 -3.60 4.28 17.55
CA ASP A 569 -2.54 3.53 16.87
C ASP A 569 -1.25 3.65 17.72
N PRO A 570 -0.59 2.55 18.11
CA PRO A 570 0.65 2.63 18.90
C PRO A 570 1.77 3.45 18.24
N ARG A 571 1.69 3.68 16.93
CA ARG A 571 2.67 4.46 16.15
C ARG A 571 2.28 5.94 15.98
N SER A 572 1.08 6.34 16.38
CA SER A 572 0.55 7.69 16.18
C SER A 572 -0.05 8.24 17.48
N ASP A 573 0.17 9.52 17.73
CA ASP A 573 -0.43 10.22 18.87
C ASP A 573 -1.85 10.74 18.57
N MET A 574 -2.28 10.66 17.30
CA MET A 574 -3.58 11.15 16.87
C MET A 574 -4.68 10.11 17.14
N PRO A 575 -5.84 10.52 17.70
CA PRO A 575 -6.95 9.60 17.92
C PRO A 575 -7.55 9.14 16.59
N VAL A 576 -7.99 7.89 16.55
CA VAL A 576 -8.54 7.24 15.35
C VAL A 576 -9.96 6.76 15.65
N THR A 577 -10.92 6.95 14.75
CA THR A 577 -12.29 6.45 14.92
C THR A 577 -12.33 4.93 14.75
N GLN A 578 -13.01 4.21 15.63
CA GLN A 578 -13.20 2.76 15.50
C GLN A 578 -14.12 2.33 14.34
N PHE A 579 -14.90 3.26 13.79
CA PHE A 579 -15.67 3.02 12.57
C PHE A 579 -14.85 3.31 11.33
N ASN A 580 -14.86 2.38 10.38
CA ASN A 580 -14.23 2.58 9.08
C ASN A 580 -14.95 3.66 8.25
N MET A 581 -14.34 4.04 7.12
CA MET A 581 -14.81 5.10 6.22
C MET A 581 -16.32 5.02 5.87
N LYS A 582 -16.86 3.82 5.65
CA LYS A 582 -18.26 3.65 5.25
C LYS A 582 -19.24 3.94 6.41
N TRP A 583 -18.83 3.59 7.62
CA TRP A 583 -19.69 3.65 8.80
C TRP A 583 -19.51 4.97 9.54
N VAL A 584 -18.34 5.60 9.49
CA VAL A 584 -18.09 6.90 10.11
C VAL A 584 -18.94 8.02 9.47
N GLU A 585 -19.11 8.00 8.14
CA GLU A 585 -20.01 8.93 7.43
C GLU A 585 -21.48 8.71 7.82
N GLN A 586 -21.89 7.45 7.95
CA GLN A 586 -23.25 7.11 8.41
C GLN A 586 -23.47 7.42 9.89
N ALA A 587 -22.40 7.51 10.69
CA ALA A 587 -22.44 7.99 12.06
C ALA A 587 -22.57 9.53 12.14
N GLY A 588 -22.60 10.22 11.00
CA GLY A 588 -22.82 11.66 10.91
C GLY A 588 -21.54 12.49 10.85
N LEU A 589 -20.35 11.89 10.91
CA LEU A 589 -19.10 12.64 10.83
C LEU A 589 -18.73 12.96 9.39
N VAL A 590 -18.19 14.15 9.20
CA VAL A 590 -17.73 14.62 7.89
C VAL A 590 -16.28 14.22 7.69
N LYS A 591 -16.02 13.57 6.56
CA LYS A 591 -14.69 13.15 6.15
C LYS A 591 -14.01 14.25 5.33
N PHE A 592 -12.71 14.38 5.54
CA PHE A 592 -11.78 15.09 4.68
C PHE A 592 -10.62 14.17 4.33
N ASP A 593 -10.25 14.08 3.04
CA ASP A 593 -9.12 13.26 2.60
C ASP A 593 -7.88 14.13 2.37
N PHE A 594 -6.88 13.95 3.25
CA PHE A 594 -5.58 14.60 3.20
C PHE A 594 -4.58 13.60 2.60
N LEU A 595 -4.46 13.56 1.28
CA LEU A 595 -3.53 12.66 0.61
C LEU A 595 -2.11 13.23 0.64
N GLY A 596 -1.13 12.37 0.93
CA GLY A 596 0.27 12.68 0.67
C GLY A 596 0.64 12.27 -0.75
N LEU A 597 0.76 13.22 -1.68
CA LEU A 597 1.13 12.95 -3.06
C LEU A 597 2.63 13.18 -3.27
N LYS A 598 3.38 12.08 -3.42
CA LYS A 598 4.83 12.09 -3.69
C LYS A 598 5.24 13.06 -4.80
N THR A 599 4.44 13.13 -5.87
CA THR A 599 4.73 13.99 -7.03
C THR A 599 4.79 15.47 -6.67
N LEU A 600 3.95 15.96 -5.76
CA LEU A 600 4.02 17.36 -5.31
C LEU A 600 5.33 17.62 -4.57
N THR A 601 5.79 16.66 -3.78
CA THR A 601 7.08 16.74 -3.10
C THR A 601 8.27 16.71 -4.06
N VAL A 602 8.19 15.92 -5.14
CA VAL A 602 9.17 15.90 -6.23
C VAL A 602 9.22 17.26 -6.93
N LEU A 603 8.07 17.84 -7.29
CA LEU A 603 8.00 19.15 -7.93
C LEU A 603 8.61 20.25 -7.05
N GLU A 604 8.24 20.28 -5.76
CA GLU A 604 8.77 21.26 -4.81
C GLU A 604 10.28 21.11 -4.62
N THR A 605 10.77 19.87 -4.53
CA THR A 605 12.20 19.60 -4.39
C THR A 605 12.96 20.01 -5.64
N ALA A 606 12.42 19.73 -6.83
CA ALA A 606 13.00 20.19 -8.08
C ALA A 606 13.07 21.73 -8.13
N VAL A 607 11.99 22.44 -7.76
CA VAL A 607 11.98 23.91 -7.67
C VAL A 607 13.03 24.43 -6.67
N LYS A 608 13.17 23.80 -5.50
CA LYS A 608 14.22 24.15 -4.51
C LYS A 608 15.63 23.97 -5.08
N LEU A 609 15.89 22.89 -5.81
CA LEU A 609 17.17 22.65 -6.47
C LEU A 609 17.44 23.68 -7.58
N ILE A 610 16.43 24.00 -8.38
CA ILE A 610 16.51 25.02 -9.44
C ILE A 610 16.77 26.42 -8.85
N ARG A 611 16.14 26.75 -7.70
CA ARG A 611 16.35 28.01 -6.99
C ARG A 611 17.81 28.22 -6.56
N ARG A 612 18.57 27.14 -6.29
CA ARG A 612 20.01 27.23 -5.99
C ARG A 612 20.83 27.79 -7.15
N ARG A 613 20.33 27.71 -8.39
CA ARG A 613 20.92 28.35 -9.58
C ARG A 613 20.49 29.82 -9.76
N GLY A 614 19.68 30.36 -8.86
CA GLY A 614 19.13 31.71 -8.96
C GLY A 614 17.91 31.83 -9.88
N ILE A 615 17.28 30.71 -10.26
CA ILE A 615 16.09 30.69 -11.10
C ILE A 615 14.86 30.43 -10.23
N GLU A 616 13.89 31.34 -10.25
CA GLU A 616 12.61 31.14 -9.57
C GLU A 616 11.53 30.66 -10.53
N ILE A 617 10.85 29.57 -10.17
CA ILE A 617 9.74 29.00 -10.93
C ILE A 617 8.51 28.96 -10.03
N ASP A 618 7.42 29.53 -10.53
CA ASP A 618 6.09 29.38 -9.95
C ASP A 618 5.31 28.32 -10.77
N LEU A 619 5.08 27.16 -10.16
CA LEU A 619 4.38 26.04 -10.79
C LEU A 619 2.95 26.40 -11.24
N SER A 620 2.31 27.36 -10.59
CA SER A 620 0.93 27.79 -10.91
C SER A 620 0.83 28.65 -12.16
N ARG A 621 1.97 29.18 -12.65
CA ARG A 621 2.06 30.12 -13.78
C ARG A 621 2.74 29.53 -15.01
N ILE A 622 3.00 28.22 -15.02
CA ILE A 622 3.61 27.56 -16.17
C ILE A 622 2.65 27.67 -17.37
N PRO A 623 3.11 28.14 -18.54
CA PRO A 623 2.30 28.20 -19.76
C PRO A 623 1.91 26.79 -20.21
N LEU A 624 0.64 26.56 -20.57
CA LEU A 624 0.14 25.21 -20.93
C LEU A 624 0.28 24.90 -22.43
N ASP A 625 1.01 25.72 -23.18
CA ASP A 625 1.22 25.65 -24.62
C ASP A 625 2.71 25.57 -25.02
N ASP A 626 3.59 25.23 -24.06
CA ASP A 626 5.04 25.11 -24.30
C ASP A 626 5.39 24.01 -25.34
N PRO A 627 5.98 24.36 -26.50
CA PRO A 627 6.28 23.40 -27.56
C PRO A 627 7.31 22.34 -27.18
N ASP A 628 8.31 22.70 -26.38
CA ASP A 628 9.40 21.79 -26.01
C ASP A 628 8.90 20.64 -25.12
N THR A 629 7.98 20.96 -24.20
CA THR A 629 7.27 19.98 -23.37
C THR A 629 6.47 18.99 -24.22
N TYR A 630 5.68 19.47 -25.18
CA TYR A 630 4.89 18.61 -26.07
C TYR A 630 5.75 17.79 -27.04
N ALA A 631 6.86 18.36 -27.53
CA ALA A 631 7.82 17.65 -28.35
C ALA A 631 8.45 16.48 -27.58
N MET A 632 8.83 16.69 -26.31
CA MET A 632 9.34 15.66 -25.42
C MET A 632 8.30 14.53 -25.20
N LEU A 633 7.05 14.89 -24.90
CA LEU A 633 5.97 13.92 -24.73
C LEU A 633 5.70 13.12 -26.01
N SER A 634 5.75 13.77 -27.17
CA SER A 634 5.56 13.14 -28.49
C SER A 634 6.68 12.17 -28.86
N ARG A 635 7.91 12.38 -28.35
CA ARG A 635 9.01 11.40 -28.43
C ARG A 635 8.88 10.25 -27.43
N GLY A 636 7.89 10.32 -26.53
CA GLY A 636 7.66 9.33 -25.49
C GLY A 636 8.71 9.37 -24.38
N GLU A 637 9.30 10.53 -24.08
CA GLU A 637 10.37 10.65 -23.08
C GLU A 637 9.80 10.82 -21.66
N THR A 638 8.93 9.89 -21.23
CA THR A 638 8.05 10.07 -20.06
C THR A 638 8.54 9.46 -18.74
N VAL A 639 9.81 9.05 -18.65
CA VAL A 639 10.39 8.56 -17.38
C VAL A 639 10.27 9.65 -16.30
N GLY A 640 9.63 9.35 -15.18
CA GLY A 640 9.34 10.30 -14.09
C GLY A 640 8.16 11.24 -14.30
N VAL A 641 7.51 11.23 -15.47
CA VAL A 641 6.38 12.11 -15.76
C VAL A 641 5.09 11.48 -15.21
N PHE A 642 4.44 12.18 -14.27
CA PHE A 642 3.32 11.65 -13.50
C PHE A 642 2.18 11.11 -14.39
N GLN A 643 1.56 9.99 -13.99
CA GLN A 643 0.50 9.24 -14.69
C GLN A 643 0.89 8.60 -16.04
N VAL A 644 1.96 9.05 -16.71
CA VAL A 644 2.30 8.64 -18.08
C VAL A 644 3.62 7.88 -18.25
N GLU A 645 4.11 7.28 -17.16
CA GLU A 645 5.36 6.50 -17.15
C GLU A 645 5.24 5.10 -17.79
N SER A 646 4.05 4.47 -17.74
CA SER A 646 3.90 3.06 -18.16
C SER A 646 4.20 2.88 -19.65
N ALA A 647 4.81 1.74 -20.01
CA ALA A 647 5.23 1.46 -21.39
C ALA A 647 4.08 1.59 -22.40
N GLY A 648 2.88 1.15 -22.04
CA GLY A 648 1.74 1.25 -22.94
C GLY A 648 1.10 2.65 -22.99
N MET A 649 1.17 3.44 -21.90
CA MET A 649 0.78 4.85 -21.95
C MET A 649 1.76 5.66 -22.79
N ARG A 650 3.07 5.41 -22.64
CA ARG A 650 4.12 5.97 -23.49
C ARG A 650 3.86 5.66 -24.96
N LYS A 651 3.48 4.42 -25.29
CA LYS A 651 3.09 4.03 -26.65
C LYS A 651 1.89 4.84 -27.15
N ALA A 652 0.86 5.01 -26.31
CA ALA A 652 -0.31 5.80 -26.65
C ALA A 652 0.06 7.29 -26.89
N LEU A 653 0.96 7.87 -26.09
CA LEU A 653 1.48 9.24 -26.30
C LEU A 653 2.21 9.40 -27.63
N ILE A 654 3.12 8.48 -27.98
CA ILE A 654 3.85 8.52 -29.25
C ILE A 654 2.87 8.46 -30.43
N GLY A 655 1.83 7.63 -30.32
CA GLY A 655 0.77 7.53 -31.32
C GLY A 655 -0.12 8.77 -31.37
N MET A 656 -0.44 9.38 -30.23
CA MET A 656 -1.32 10.54 -30.15
C MET A 656 -0.63 11.84 -30.59
N LYS A 657 0.67 11.98 -30.30
CA LYS A 657 1.47 13.21 -30.49
C LYS A 657 0.77 14.42 -29.86
N PRO A 658 0.69 14.50 -28.52
CA PRO A 658 0.00 15.61 -27.86
C PRO A 658 0.61 16.95 -28.23
N ASP A 659 -0.25 17.95 -28.50
CA ASP A 659 0.12 19.33 -28.83
C ASP A 659 -0.63 20.37 -27.97
N ARG A 660 -1.49 19.90 -27.07
CA ARG A 660 -2.27 20.70 -26.11
C ARG A 660 -2.60 19.89 -24.87
N ILE A 661 -3.02 20.56 -23.79
CA ILE A 661 -3.27 19.90 -22.50
C ILE A 661 -4.48 18.97 -22.56
N GLU A 662 -5.48 19.28 -23.39
CA GLU A 662 -6.70 18.49 -23.56
C GLU A 662 -6.39 17.05 -24.01
N ASP A 663 -5.30 16.84 -24.74
CA ASP A 663 -4.87 15.50 -25.14
C ASP A 663 -4.33 14.69 -23.96
N ILE A 664 -3.63 15.33 -23.03
CA ILE A 664 -3.17 14.67 -21.79
C ILE A 664 -4.39 14.28 -20.95
N ILE A 665 -5.37 15.19 -20.83
CA ILE A 665 -6.65 14.94 -20.13
C ILE A 665 -7.37 13.74 -20.75
N ALA A 666 -7.49 13.71 -22.09
CA ALA A 666 -8.17 12.65 -22.82
C ALA A 666 -7.43 11.32 -22.69
N LEU A 667 -6.10 11.33 -22.77
CA LEU A 667 -5.30 10.12 -22.68
C LEU A 667 -5.43 9.44 -21.32
N VAL A 668 -5.35 10.22 -20.22
CA VAL A 668 -5.51 9.69 -18.85
C VAL A 668 -6.91 9.08 -18.66
N ALA A 669 -7.93 9.64 -19.32
CA ALA A 669 -9.28 9.09 -19.31
C ALA A 669 -9.41 7.80 -20.16
N LEU A 670 -8.81 7.78 -21.35
CA LEU A 670 -8.95 6.70 -22.34
C LEU A 670 -8.10 5.47 -22.04
N TYR A 671 -6.95 5.61 -21.39
CA TYR A 671 -6.00 4.51 -21.17
C TYR A 671 -6.43 3.58 -20.02
N ARG A 672 -7.58 2.92 -20.19
CA ARG A 672 -8.19 1.97 -19.26
C ARG A 672 -8.79 0.78 -20.01
N PRO A 673 -8.91 -0.41 -19.39
CA PRO A 673 -9.58 -1.55 -20.02
C PRO A 673 -11.00 -1.19 -20.46
N GLY A 674 -11.31 -1.33 -21.75
CA GLY A 674 -12.55 -0.82 -22.37
C GLY A 674 -12.27 0.36 -23.30
N PRO A 675 -12.14 1.61 -22.80
CA PRO A 675 -11.99 2.79 -23.64
C PRO A 675 -10.65 2.86 -24.40
N MET A 676 -9.65 2.05 -24.02
CA MET A 676 -8.37 1.95 -24.74
C MET A 676 -8.55 1.57 -26.22
N GLU A 677 -9.64 0.88 -26.57
CA GLU A 677 -9.98 0.54 -27.96
C GLU A 677 -10.27 1.78 -28.83
N ASN A 678 -10.62 2.92 -28.21
CA ASN A 678 -10.90 4.16 -28.93
C ASN A 678 -9.65 5.02 -29.18
N ILE A 679 -8.50 4.71 -28.57
CA ILE A 679 -7.26 5.47 -28.75
C ILE A 679 -6.81 5.49 -30.24
N PRO A 680 -6.82 4.37 -30.98
CA PRO A 680 -6.49 4.39 -32.40
C PRO A 680 -7.39 5.32 -33.22
N THR A 681 -8.71 5.30 -32.98
CA THR A 681 -9.68 6.18 -33.64
C THR A 681 -9.45 7.64 -33.27
N TYR A 682 -9.16 7.94 -32.00
CA TYR A 682 -8.79 9.29 -31.57
C TYR A 682 -7.56 9.80 -32.32
N ASN A 683 -6.52 8.98 -32.43
CA ASN A 683 -5.27 9.33 -33.11
C ASN A 683 -5.47 9.55 -34.61
N ALA A 684 -6.17 8.64 -35.29
CA ALA A 684 -6.45 8.74 -36.73
C ALA A 684 -7.21 10.02 -37.07
N ARG A 685 -8.22 10.37 -36.27
CA ARG A 685 -8.99 11.61 -36.44
C ARG A 685 -8.15 12.85 -36.15
N LYS A 686 -7.34 12.81 -35.09
CA LYS A 686 -6.43 13.92 -34.77
C LYS A 686 -5.43 14.18 -35.89
N HIS A 687 -4.90 13.12 -36.52
CA HIS A 687 -3.91 13.24 -37.60
C HIS A 687 -4.53 13.51 -38.97
N GLY A 688 -5.86 13.59 -39.07
CA GLY A 688 -6.58 13.82 -40.32
C GLY A 688 -6.63 12.60 -41.26
N GLU A 689 -6.36 11.40 -40.73
CA GLU A 689 -6.43 10.13 -41.46
C GLU A 689 -7.87 9.60 -41.54
N GLU A 690 -8.73 9.97 -40.59
CA GLU A 690 -10.16 9.65 -40.53
C GLU A 690 -10.98 10.94 -40.33
N GLU A 691 -12.09 11.09 -41.06
CA GLU A 691 -13.01 12.22 -40.84
C GLU A 691 -13.79 12.07 -39.54
N ILE A 692 -13.99 13.18 -38.83
CA ILE A 692 -14.82 13.21 -37.62
C ILE A 692 -16.30 13.13 -38.04
N ALA A 693 -16.91 11.95 -37.88
CA ALA A 693 -18.32 11.76 -38.17
C ALA A 693 -19.20 12.63 -37.25
N SER A 694 -20.08 13.45 -37.84
CA SER A 694 -21.10 14.22 -37.13
C SER A 694 -22.11 13.29 -36.47
N ILE A 695 -22.31 13.43 -35.16
CA ILE A 695 -23.33 12.69 -34.42
C ILE A 695 -24.67 13.42 -34.55
N HIS A 696 -24.64 14.74 -34.27
CA HIS A 696 -25.74 15.66 -34.53
C HIS A 696 -25.19 17.09 -34.48
N PRO A 697 -25.57 17.99 -35.41
CA PRO A 697 -25.04 19.37 -35.50
C PRO A 697 -25.12 20.23 -34.24
N LYS A 698 -25.94 19.84 -33.25
CA LYS A 698 -26.11 20.55 -31.98
C LYS A 698 -25.00 20.19 -31.00
N ILE A 699 -24.57 18.93 -30.98
CA ILE A 699 -23.62 18.41 -29.98
C ILE A 699 -22.20 18.19 -30.52
N ASP A 700 -21.98 18.33 -31.83
CA ASP A 700 -20.66 18.10 -32.44
C ASP A 700 -19.57 19.01 -31.81
N HIS A 701 -19.95 20.20 -31.34
CA HIS A 701 -19.03 21.11 -30.66
C HIS A 701 -18.58 20.60 -29.27
N LEU A 702 -19.41 19.81 -28.56
CA LEU A 702 -19.09 19.24 -27.25
C LEU A 702 -18.05 18.10 -27.32
N VAL A 703 -18.03 17.39 -28.45
CA VAL A 703 -17.09 16.27 -28.70
C VAL A 703 -15.91 16.69 -29.58
N LYS A 704 -15.86 17.95 -30.02
CA LYS A 704 -14.78 18.48 -30.87
C LYS A 704 -13.42 18.40 -30.16
N GLU A 705 -13.39 18.72 -28.86
CA GLU A 705 -12.16 18.61 -28.06
C GLU A 705 -11.62 17.17 -28.00
N THR A 706 -12.50 16.17 -28.05
CA THR A 706 -12.17 14.75 -27.97
C THR A 706 -12.22 14.03 -29.32
N GLN A 707 -12.04 14.76 -30.43
CA GLN A 707 -12.00 14.19 -31.79
C GLN A 707 -13.26 13.37 -32.16
N GLY A 708 -14.43 13.80 -31.68
CA GLY A 708 -15.71 13.11 -31.92
C GLY A 708 -15.91 11.82 -31.13
N VAL A 709 -15.07 11.54 -30.13
CA VAL A 709 -15.23 10.41 -29.21
C VAL A 709 -15.85 10.90 -27.91
N ILE A 710 -16.88 10.23 -27.38
CA ILE A 710 -17.46 10.57 -26.07
C ILE A 710 -16.58 9.94 -24.99
N VAL A 711 -15.88 10.77 -24.23
CA VAL A 711 -14.90 10.34 -23.22
C VAL A 711 -15.35 10.69 -21.80
N TYR A 712 -15.94 11.88 -21.63
CA TYR A 712 -16.20 12.44 -20.31
C TYR A 712 -17.65 12.27 -19.84
N GLN A 713 -17.84 12.16 -18.53
CA GLN A 713 -19.16 12.18 -17.90
C GLN A 713 -19.85 13.53 -18.10
N GLU A 714 -19.08 14.62 -18.04
CA GLU A 714 -19.54 15.98 -18.26
C GLU A 714 -20.09 16.16 -19.69
N GLN A 715 -19.45 15.54 -20.70
CA GLN A 715 -19.98 15.53 -22.08
C GLN A 715 -21.35 14.83 -22.16
N VAL A 716 -21.52 13.69 -21.48
CA VAL A 716 -22.82 12.99 -21.42
C VAL A 716 -23.89 13.90 -20.81
N MET A 717 -23.55 14.64 -19.76
CA MET A 717 -24.47 15.56 -19.10
C MET A 717 -24.87 16.73 -20.01
N GLN A 718 -23.91 17.36 -20.69
CA GLN A 718 -24.15 18.46 -21.63
C GLN A 718 -24.98 18.01 -22.84
N ILE A 719 -24.69 16.82 -23.39
CA ILE A 719 -25.48 16.23 -24.49
C ILE A 719 -26.94 16.06 -24.08
N ALA A 720 -27.21 15.58 -22.86
CA ALA A 720 -28.56 15.42 -22.34
C ALA A 720 -29.27 16.77 -22.11
N GLN A 721 -28.54 17.78 -21.64
CA GLN A 721 -29.06 19.14 -21.46
C GLN A 721 -29.48 19.78 -22.80
N GLU A 722 -28.61 19.71 -23.82
CA GLU A 722 -28.85 20.36 -25.10
C GLU A 722 -29.91 19.62 -25.94
N LEU A 723 -29.77 18.30 -26.08
CA LEU A 723 -30.67 17.53 -26.94
C LEU A 723 -32.02 17.30 -26.27
N ALA A 724 -32.05 16.88 -25.01
CA ALA A 724 -33.28 16.43 -24.35
C ALA A 724 -33.85 17.42 -23.32
N GLY A 725 -33.13 18.50 -23.00
CA GLY A 725 -33.66 19.53 -22.09
C GLY A 725 -33.64 19.20 -20.63
N TYR A 726 -32.76 18.29 -20.24
CA TYR A 726 -32.47 18.02 -18.85
C TYR A 726 -31.92 19.29 -18.18
N THR A 727 -32.26 19.50 -16.91
CA THR A 727 -31.42 20.33 -16.04
C THR A 727 -30.08 19.61 -15.84
N LEU A 728 -29.02 20.36 -15.51
CA LEU A 728 -27.71 19.74 -15.22
C LEU A 728 -27.79 18.78 -14.00
N GLY A 729 -28.66 19.05 -13.04
CA GLY A 729 -28.97 18.16 -11.92
C GLY A 729 -29.64 16.85 -12.36
N GLN A 730 -30.63 16.91 -13.25
CA GLN A 730 -31.25 15.73 -13.85
C GLN A 730 -30.26 14.94 -14.71
N ALA A 731 -29.38 15.61 -15.43
CA ALA A 731 -28.37 14.97 -16.27
C ALA A 731 -27.34 14.17 -15.44
N ASP A 732 -26.99 14.65 -14.24
CA ASP A 732 -26.16 13.88 -13.28
C ASP A 732 -26.88 12.60 -12.79
N LEU A 733 -28.21 12.67 -12.58
CA LEU A 733 -29.03 11.50 -12.23
C LEU A 733 -29.03 10.46 -13.37
N LEU A 734 -29.18 10.91 -14.62
CA LEU A 734 -29.10 10.07 -15.81
C LEU A 734 -27.77 9.31 -15.87
N ARG A 735 -26.64 10.02 -15.73
CA ARG A 735 -25.30 9.41 -15.72
C ARG A 735 -25.17 8.35 -14.61
N ARG A 736 -25.74 8.61 -13.42
CA ARG A 736 -25.73 7.66 -12.29
C ARG A 736 -26.54 6.39 -12.60
N ALA A 737 -27.71 6.55 -13.21
CA ALA A 737 -28.57 5.43 -13.61
C ALA A 737 -27.85 4.54 -14.63
N MET A 738 -27.16 5.16 -15.60
CA MET A 738 -26.35 4.44 -16.59
C MET A 738 -25.22 3.64 -15.92
N GLY A 739 -24.45 4.25 -15.02
CA GLY A 739 -23.35 3.56 -14.33
C GLY A 739 -23.79 2.38 -13.43
N LYS A 740 -24.99 2.45 -12.83
CA LYS A 740 -25.51 1.36 -11.97
C LYS A 740 -26.26 0.24 -12.72
N LYS A 741 -26.51 0.40 -14.03
CA LYS A 741 -27.23 -0.57 -14.88
C LYS A 741 -28.58 -1.03 -14.32
N ILE A 742 -29.31 -0.14 -13.65
CA ILE A 742 -30.64 -0.46 -13.12
C ILE A 742 -31.62 -0.45 -14.30
N ARG A 743 -31.98 -1.64 -14.80
CA ARG A 743 -32.80 -1.80 -16.01
C ARG A 743 -34.09 -0.97 -15.98
N ALA A 744 -34.81 -1.01 -14.86
CA ALA A 744 -36.06 -0.26 -14.68
C ALA A 744 -35.86 1.26 -14.75
N GLU A 745 -34.79 1.78 -14.16
CA GLU A 745 -34.50 3.23 -14.18
C GLU A 745 -34.00 3.66 -15.57
N MET A 746 -33.19 2.83 -16.24
CA MET A 746 -32.71 3.10 -17.59
C MET A 746 -33.85 3.24 -18.61
N GLU A 747 -34.86 2.38 -18.56
CA GLU A 747 -36.04 2.47 -19.44
C GLU A 747 -36.83 3.76 -19.20
N LYS A 748 -36.99 4.17 -17.93
CA LYS A 748 -37.64 5.43 -17.55
C LYS A 748 -36.88 6.64 -18.11
N GLN A 749 -35.57 6.68 -17.91
CA GLN A 749 -34.71 7.75 -18.40
C GLN A 749 -34.68 7.83 -19.93
N ARG A 750 -34.68 6.68 -20.62
CA ARG A 750 -34.78 6.59 -22.09
C ARG A 750 -36.05 7.26 -22.60
N GLY A 751 -37.20 6.99 -21.96
CA GLY A 751 -38.46 7.64 -22.30
C GLY A 751 -38.43 9.16 -22.17
N ILE A 752 -37.84 9.67 -21.08
CA ILE A 752 -37.69 11.12 -20.85
C ILE A 752 -36.76 11.74 -21.90
N PHE A 753 -35.62 11.11 -22.18
CA PHE A 753 -34.64 11.60 -23.14
C PHE A 753 -35.22 11.69 -24.55
N VAL A 754 -35.87 10.63 -25.03
CA VAL A 754 -36.43 10.58 -26.39
C VAL A 754 -37.56 11.59 -26.56
N LYS A 755 -38.42 11.74 -25.53
CA LYS A 755 -39.50 12.74 -25.56
C LYS A 755 -38.92 14.16 -25.66
N GLY A 756 -37.99 14.52 -24.78
CA GLY A 756 -37.35 15.83 -24.79
C GLY A 756 -36.57 16.11 -26.07
N ALA A 757 -35.89 15.10 -26.62
CA ALA A 757 -35.17 15.21 -27.89
C ALA A 757 -36.11 15.44 -29.08
N THR A 758 -37.26 14.75 -29.10
CA THR A 758 -38.28 14.91 -30.14
C THR A 758 -38.91 16.30 -30.09
N GLU A 759 -39.21 16.81 -28.88
CA GLU A 759 -39.72 18.17 -28.68
C GLU A 759 -38.74 19.25 -29.15
N ARG A 760 -37.44 18.94 -29.21
CA ARG A 760 -36.35 19.84 -29.63
C ARG A 760 -35.85 19.62 -31.06
N GLY A 761 -36.60 18.86 -31.85
CA GLY A 761 -36.37 18.70 -33.29
C GLY A 761 -35.41 17.56 -33.68
N VAL A 762 -35.10 16.64 -32.78
CA VAL A 762 -34.34 15.41 -33.08
C VAL A 762 -35.33 14.30 -33.46
N SER A 763 -35.07 13.56 -34.53
CA SER A 763 -35.94 12.43 -34.90
C SER A 763 -35.90 11.34 -33.82
N LYS A 764 -37.03 10.65 -33.59
CA LYS A 764 -37.09 9.56 -32.60
C LYS A 764 -36.01 8.49 -32.82
N GLN A 765 -35.77 8.10 -34.07
CA GLN A 765 -34.73 7.12 -34.41
C GLN A 765 -33.33 7.61 -34.05
N GLN A 766 -33.03 8.87 -34.32
CA GLN A 766 -31.74 9.47 -33.97
C GLN A 766 -31.59 9.66 -32.45
N ALA A 767 -32.66 10.04 -31.75
CA ALA A 767 -32.66 10.15 -30.29
C ALA A 767 -32.41 8.78 -29.61
N ASP A 768 -33.06 7.73 -30.12
CA ASP A 768 -32.83 6.35 -29.66
C ASP A 768 -31.37 5.91 -29.89
N PHE A 769 -30.83 6.18 -31.09
CA PHE A 769 -29.43 5.88 -31.42
C PHE A 769 -28.44 6.62 -30.51
N ILE A 770 -28.65 7.93 -30.28
CA ILE A 770 -27.80 8.73 -29.41
C ILE A 770 -27.90 8.23 -27.97
N PHE A 771 -29.08 7.87 -27.47
CA PHE A 771 -29.22 7.32 -26.13
C PHE A 771 -28.45 6.00 -25.98
N ASP A 772 -28.54 5.10 -26.95
CA ASP A 772 -27.82 3.83 -26.92
C ASP A 772 -26.29 4.04 -26.99
N LEU A 773 -25.83 5.05 -27.74
CA LEU A 773 -24.45 5.50 -27.73
C LEU A 773 -24.02 5.97 -26.34
N LEU A 774 -24.78 6.89 -25.72
CA LEU A 774 -24.49 7.39 -24.37
C LEU A 774 -24.47 6.25 -23.34
N ALA A 775 -25.41 5.31 -23.40
CA ALA A 775 -25.49 4.16 -22.50
C ALA A 775 -24.27 3.24 -22.64
N LYS A 776 -23.79 3.00 -23.86
CA LYS A 776 -22.58 2.19 -24.12
C LYS A 776 -21.32 2.85 -23.56
N PHE A 777 -21.22 4.18 -23.66
CA PHE A 777 -20.05 4.94 -23.19
C PHE A 777 -20.10 5.29 -21.70
N ALA A 778 -21.28 5.37 -21.08
CA ALA A 778 -21.41 5.66 -19.66
C ALA A 778 -20.73 4.61 -18.75
N ASP A 779 -20.57 3.38 -19.25
CA ASP A 779 -19.78 2.32 -18.58
C ASP A 779 -18.30 2.69 -18.41
N TYR A 780 -17.78 3.55 -19.29
CA TYR A 780 -16.36 3.92 -19.37
C TYR A 780 -16.12 5.43 -19.25
N GLY A 781 -17.18 6.23 -19.13
CA GLY A 781 -17.11 7.68 -19.06
C GLY A 781 -16.32 8.14 -17.84
N PHE A 782 -15.35 9.03 -18.05
CA PHE A 782 -14.44 9.49 -17.01
C PHE A 782 -14.82 10.88 -16.49
N ASN A 783 -14.50 11.20 -15.24
CA ASN A 783 -14.74 12.53 -14.70
C ASN A 783 -13.68 13.51 -15.20
N LYS A 784 -14.08 14.48 -16.03
CA LYS A 784 -13.17 15.47 -16.62
C LYS A 784 -12.50 16.34 -15.57
N SER A 785 -13.24 16.72 -14.53
CA SER A 785 -12.72 17.57 -13.44
C SER A 785 -11.49 16.96 -12.76
N HIS A 786 -11.57 15.67 -12.42
CA HIS A 786 -10.46 14.90 -11.87
C HIS A 786 -9.32 14.71 -12.89
N ALA A 787 -9.65 14.41 -14.15
CA ALA A 787 -8.67 14.24 -15.21
C ALA A 787 -7.86 15.52 -15.48
N ALA A 788 -8.53 16.68 -15.52
CA ALA A 788 -7.93 17.97 -15.78
C ALA A 788 -6.93 18.36 -14.69
N ALA A 789 -7.32 18.21 -13.42
CA ALA A 789 -6.45 18.57 -12.31
C ALA A 789 -5.17 17.71 -12.28
N TYR A 790 -5.29 16.39 -12.51
CA TYR A 790 -4.12 15.51 -12.58
C TYR A 790 -3.28 15.73 -13.85
N ALA A 791 -3.90 16.06 -14.97
CA ALA A 791 -3.18 16.40 -16.21
C ALA A 791 -2.31 17.65 -16.04
N ILE A 792 -2.73 18.63 -15.23
CA ILE A 792 -1.90 19.80 -14.89
C ILE A 792 -0.63 19.36 -14.15
N VAL A 793 -0.75 18.45 -13.17
CA VAL A 793 0.43 17.91 -12.46
C VAL A 793 1.33 17.12 -13.41
N SER A 794 0.75 16.29 -14.28
CA SER A 794 1.50 15.59 -15.35
C SER A 794 2.25 16.58 -16.25
N TYR A 795 1.59 17.66 -16.66
CA TYR A 795 2.20 18.70 -17.47
C TYR A 795 3.32 19.43 -16.75
N GLN A 796 3.14 19.81 -15.48
CA GLN A 796 4.18 20.43 -14.65
C GLN A 796 5.42 19.53 -14.53
N THR A 797 5.23 18.21 -14.32
CA THR A 797 6.36 17.27 -14.31
C THR A 797 7.05 17.17 -15.67
N ALA A 798 6.29 17.20 -16.78
CA ALA A 798 6.85 17.18 -18.12
C ALA A 798 7.64 18.46 -18.43
N TYR A 799 7.12 19.62 -18.01
CA TYR A 799 7.75 20.92 -18.19
C TYR A 799 9.09 21.00 -17.46
N LEU A 800 9.12 20.64 -16.17
CA LEU A 800 10.37 20.62 -15.41
C LEU A 800 11.39 19.66 -16.01
N LYS A 801 10.96 18.51 -16.52
CA LYS A 801 11.86 17.58 -17.20
C LYS A 801 12.40 18.13 -18.52
N ALA A 802 11.58 18.82 -19.32
CA ALA A 802 11.99 19.37 -20.60
C ALA A 802 13.02 20.51 -20.44
N HIS A 803 12.83 21.38 -19.45
CA HIS A 803 13.63 22.59 -19.25
C HIS A 803 14.73 22.45 -18.20
N TYR A 804 14.53 21.63 -17.17
CA TYR A 804 15.43 21.44 -16.02
C TYR A 804 15.64 19.96 -15.67
N PRO A 805 16.16 19.14 -16.61
CA PRO A 805 16.21 17.69 -16.45
C PRO A 805 17.11 17.22 -15.31
N VAL A 806 18.19 17.94 -14.98
CA VAL A 806 19.14 17.53 -13.92
C VAL A 806 18.46 17.55 -12.56
N GLU A 807 17.83 18.68 -12.21
CA GLU A 807 17.16 18.90 -10.95
C GLU A 807 15.90 18.05 -10.82
N PHE A 808 15.14 17.92 -11.91
CA PHE A 808 13.94 17.07 -11.93
C PHE A 808 14.27 15.59 -11.73
N LEU A 809 15.30 15.07 -12.40
CA LEU A 809 15.72 13.67 -12.24
C LEU A 809 16.31 13.43 -10.85
N ALA A 810 17.13 14.34 -10.30
CA ALA A 810 17.66 14.19 -8.95
C ALA A 810 16.54 14.20 -7.89
N ALA A 811 15.55 15.08 -8.02
CA ALA A 811 14.37 15.08 -7.15
C ALA A 811 13.58 13.77 -7.29
N SER A 812 13.35 13.28 -8.52
CA SER A 812 12.65 12.02 -8.77
C SER A 812 13.39 10.81 -8.17
N MET A 813 14.71 10.76 -8.34
CA MET A 813 15.57 9.71 -7.76
C MET A 813 15.55 9.75 -6.23
N THR A 814 15.50 10.93 -5.62
CA THR A 814 15.40 11.08 -4.16
C THR A 814 14.13 10.43 -3.62
N TYR A 815 12.97 10.71 -4.21
CA TYR A 815 11.70 10.14 -3.71
C TYR A 815 11.43 8.71 -4.17
N ASP A 816 12.24 8.14 -5.07
CA ASP A 816 12.23 6.73 -5.44
C ASP A 816 13.51 5.98 -4.97
N MET A 817 14.23 6.52 -3.98
CA MET A 817 15.52 5.98 -3.53
C MET A 817 15.48 4.51 -3.06
N ALA A 818 14.34 4.06 -2.54
CA ALA A 818 14.15 2.68 -2.09
C ALA A 818 13.86 1.70 -3.25
N ASN A 819 13.54 2.20 -4.45
CA ASN A 819 13.18 1.40 -5.61
C ASN A 819 14.33 1.38 -6.63
N THR A 820 15.18 0.37 -6.52
CA THR A 820 16.36 0.19 -7.37
C THR A 820 16.04 0.10 -8.86
N ASP A 821 14.89 -0.49 -9.22
CA ASP A 821 14.48 -0.63 -10.62
C ASP A 821 14.16 0.75 -11.22
N LYS A 822 13.42 1.59 -10.48
CA LYS A 822 13.15 2.97 -10.91
C LYS A 822 14.39 3.83 -10.95
N LEU A 823 15.31 3.70 -9.98
CA LEU A 823 16.59 4.42 -10.00
C LEU A 823 17.40 4.10 -11.25
N ASN A 824 17.37 2.85 -11.70
CA ASN A 824 17.99 2.44 -12.96
C ASN A 824 17.37 3.13 -14.17
N ASP A 825 16.04 3.18 -14.25
CA ASP A 825 15.34 3.87 -15.33
C ASP A 825 15.70 5.36 -15.38
N PHE A 826 15.74 6.03 -14.22
CA PHE A 826 16.16 7.43 -14.11
C PHE A 826 17.62 7.63 -14.53
N ARG A 827 18.53 6.77 -14.08
CA ARG A 827 19.95 6.82 -14.46
C ARG A 827 20.13 6.68 -15.97
N ARG A 828 19.44 5.72 -16.59
CA ARG A 828 19.51 5.51 -18.04
C ARG A 828 18.99 6.73 -18.81
N ASP A 829 17.93 7.34 -18.31
CA ASP A 829 17.39 8.56 -18.92
C ASP A 829 18.34 9.76 -18.73
N ALA A 830 18.99 9.89 -17.57
CA ALA A 830 20.05 10.88 -17.34
C ALA A 830 21.22 10.72 -18.33
N MET A 831 21.73 9.49 -18.50
CA MET A 831 22.81 9.20 -19.45
C MET A 831 22.40 9.52 -20.89
N ARG A 832 21.16 9.22 -21.28
CA ARG A 832 20.60 9.55 -22.60
C ARG A 832 20.54 11.07 -22.84
N LEU A 833 20.30 11.85 -21.79
CA LEU A 833 20.29 13.31 -21.82
C LEU A 833 21.69 13.93 -21.68
N GLY A 834 22.74 13.11 -21.56
CA GLY A 834 24.12 13.58 -21.41
C GLY A 834 24.46 14.06 -19.99
N ILE A 835 23.67 13.68 -18.99
CA ILE A 835 23.87 14.03 -17.57
C ILE A 835 24.72 12.94 -16.92
N GLU A 836 25.80 13.33 -16.25
CA GLU A 836 26.69 12.39 -15.56
C GLU A 836 26.14 12.03 -14.18
N VAL A 837 25.90 10.74 -13.92
CA VAL A 837 25.51 10.24 -12.60
C VAL A 837 26.78 9.75 -11.88
N VAL A 838 27.25 10.54 -10.91
CA VAL A 838 28.47 10.29 -10.15
C VAL A 838 28.22 9.22 -9.10
N SER A 839 29.07 8.20 -9.06
CA SER A 839 29.04 7.10 -8.08
C SER A 839 29.01 7.59 -6.63
N PRO A 840 28.42 6.81 -5.70
CA PRO A 840 28.36 7.19 -4.30
C PRO A 840 29.77 7.38 -3.72
N SER A 841 29.94 8.39 -2.86
CA SER A 841 31.18 8.64 -2.13
C SER A 841 30.91 9.28 -0.78
N VAL A 842 31.62 8.85 0.26
CA VAL A 842 31.52 9.47 1.59
C VAL A 842 31.94 10.95 1.60
N LEU A 843 32.72 11.39 0.61
CA LEU A 843 33.20 12.77 0.49
C LEU A 843 32.19 13.73 -0.16
N THR A 844 31.31 13.24 -1.04
CA THR A 844 30.45 14.10 -1.87
C THR A 844 28.96 13.77 -1.77
N SER A 845 28.60 12.53 -1.47
CA SER A 845 27.20 12.08 -1.45
C SER A 845 26.47 12.52 -0.17
N HIS A 846 25.19 12.87 -0.31
CA HIS A 846 24.32 13.27 0.81
C HIS A 846 23.21 12.23 1.05
N ARG A 847 22.28 12.56 1.95
CA ARG A 847 21.04 11.80 2.15
C ARG A 847 20.15 11.83 0.90
N PRO A 848 19.71 12.99 0.37
CA PRO A 848 19.08 13.07 -0.95
C PRO A 848 20.12 13.01 -2.08
N PHE A 849 19.65 12.79 -3.32
CA PHE A 849 20.48 12.98 -4.50
C PHE A 849 20.77 14.48 -4.66
N GLU A 850 22.04 14.82 -4.84
CA GLU A 850 22.48 16.21 -4.98
C GLU A 850 22.85 16.53 -6.42
N VAL A 851 22.82 17.82 -6.78
CA VAL A 851 23.03 18.29 -8.15
C VAL A 851 24.31 19.13 -8.27
N GLY A 852 25.02 18.94 -9.37
CA GLY A 852 26.11 19.80 -9.82
C GLY A 852 25.89 20.27 -11.25
N GLU A 853 26.87 20.94 -11.85
CA GLU A 853 26.79 21.37 -13.25
C GLU A 853 26.76 20.14 -14.18
N ASN A 854 25.56 19.84 -14.71
CA ASN A 854 25.29 18.66 -15.53
C ASN A 854 25.66 17.31 -14.87
N LYS A 855 25.60 17.27 -13.54
CA LYS A 855 25.98 16.11 -12.71
C LYS A 855 24.91 15.82 -11.65
N ILE A 856 24.68 14.55 -11.37
CA ILE A 856 23.85 14.07 -10.25
C ILE A 856 24.73 13.20 -9.34
N TYR A 857 24.86 13.58 -8.08
CA TYR A 857 25.60 12.82 -7.08
C TYR A 857 24.69 11.77 -6.44
N TYR A 858 25.11 10.50 -6.49
CA TYR A 858 24.33 9.39 -5.95
C TYR A 858 24.14 9.54 -4.44
N ALA A 859 22.92 9.28 -3.94
CA ALA A 859 22.60 9.35 -2.53
C ALA A 859 23.15 8.16 -1.73
N LEU A 860 23.72 8.40 -0.54
CA LEU A 860 24.14 7.31 0.35
C LEU A 860 22.93 6.53 0.91
N ALA A 861 21.78 7.20 1.08
CA ALA A 861 20.56 6.57 1.58
C ALA A 861 19.90 5.62 0.57
N ALA A 862 20.26 5.72 -0.72
CA ALA A 862 19.79 4.79 -1.76
C ALA A 862 20.53 3.43 -1.73
N ILE A 863 21.60 3.30 -0.92
CA ILE A 863 22.41 2.09 -0.81
C ILE A 863 21.71 1.10 0.12
N LYS A 864 21.40 -0.11 -0.40
CA LYS A 864 20.72 -1.15 0.39
C LYS A 864 21.55 -1.57 1.60
N GLY A 865 20.97 -1.45 2.80
CA GLY A 865 21.64 -1.78 4.06
C GLY A 865 22.29 -0.59 4.76
N VAL A 866 22.25 0.61 4.16
CA VAL A 866 22.61 1.88 4.81
C VAL A 866 21.34 2.55 5.31
N GLY A 867 21.22 2.78 6.62
CA GLY A 867 20.06 3.47 7.21
C GLY A 867 20.21 4.99 7.21
N ASP A 868 19.08 5.71 7.26
CA ASP A 868 19.06 7.19 7.26
C ASP A 868 19.95 7.80 8.36
N ALA A 869 19.85 7.28 9.60
CA ALA A 869 20.65 7.75 10.73
C ALA A 869 22.17 7.61 10.50
N ALA A 870 22.60 6.57 9.78
CA ALA A 870 24.01 6.39 9.44
C ALA A 870 24.48 7.44 8.43
N VAL A 871 23.65 7.79 7.45
CA VAL A 871 23.98 8.82 6.46
C VAL A 871 24.03 10.20 7.09
N GLU A 872 23.05 10.51 7.94
CA GLU A 872 23.02 11.80 8.66
C GLU A 872 24.26 11.98 9.52
N HIS A 873 24.68 10.95 10.27
CA HIS A 873 25.91 10.99 11.06
C HIS A 873 27.17 11.19 10.21
N ILE A 874 27.27 10.51 9.05
CA ILE A 874 28.40 10.68 8.12
C ILE A 874 28.45 12.11 7.59
N VAL A 875 27.30 12.67 7.19
CA VAL A 875 27.20 14.03 6.65
C VAL A 875 27.47 15.07 7.72
N GLU A 876 26.96 14.89 8.94
CA GLU A 876 27.23 15.76 10.09
C GLU A 876 28.73 15.86 10.36
N LYS A 877 29.41 14.71 10.48
CA LYS A 877 30.87 14.67 10.68
C LYS A 877 31.60 15.27 9.50
N ARG A 878 31.21 14.99 8.26
CA ARG A 878 31.83 15.64 7.10
C ARG A 878 31.70 17.17 7.11
N ASN A 879 30.55 17.70 7.56
CA ASN A 879 30.31 19.14 7.61
C ASN A 879 31.18 19.86 8.66
N GLU A 880 31.60 19.18 9.72
CA GLU A 880 32.61 19.71 10.67
C GLU A 880 33.98 19.86 9.98
N LYS A 881 34.41 18.83 9.24
CA LYS A 881 35.66 18.77 8.46
C LYS A 881 35.59 17.64 7.44
N GLN A 882 36.08 17.88 6.22
CA GLN A 882 36.17 16.85 5.17
C GLN A 882 37.06 15.69 5.62
N PHE A 883 36.68 14.44 5.29
CA PHE A 883 37.49 13.27 5.62
C PHE A 883 38.78 13.23 4.79
N GLU A 884 39.93 13.17 5.45
CA GLU A 884 41.24 13.15 4.77
C GLU A 884 41.69 11.74 4.38
N SER A 885 41.33 10.75 5.20
CA SER A 885 41.68 9.34 4.97
C SER A 885 40.62 8.39 5.57
N LEU A 886 40.79 7.09 5.31
CA LEU A 886 39.94 6.06 5.90
C LEU A 886 40.09 6.01 7.43
N GLU A 887 41.29 6.26 7.95
CA GLU A 887 41.56 6.36 9.39
C GLU A 887 40.80 7.53 10.03
N ASP A 888 40.83 8.69 9.38
CA ASP A 888 40.08 9.87 9.84
C ASP A 888 38.57 9.62 9.83
N PHE A 889 38.07 8.89 8.83
CA PHE A 889 36.68 8.44 8.81
C PHE A 889 36.38 7.55 10.03
N CYS A 890 37.15 6.47 10.24
CA CYS A 890 36.95 5.55 11.36
C CYS A 890 37.06 6.22 12.74
N ALA A 891 37.94 7.20 12.91
CA ALA A 891 38.14 7.89 14.18
C ALA A 891 36.96 8.80 14.59
N ARG A 892 36.11 9.21 13.64
CA ARG A 892 35.08 10.24 13.86
C ARG A 892 33.65 9.72 13.82
N ILE A 893 33.43 8.54 13.26
CA ILE A 893 32.11 7.91 13.21
C ILE A 893 31.78 7.17 14.52
N ASP A 894 30.50 7.08 14.87
CA ASP A 894 30.04 6.26 15.99
C ASP A 894 29.75 4.83 15.49
N PRO A 895 30.46 3.80 15.98
CA PRO A 895 30.23 2.41 15.56
C PRO A 895 28.86 1.83 15.97
N LYS A 896 28.15 2.46 16.91
CA LYS A 896 26.75 2.08 17.25
C LYS A 896 25.78 2.49 16.15
N ILE A 897 26.06 3.59 15.46
CA ILE A 897 25.24 4.12 14.36
C ILE A 897 25.68 3.49 13.04
N VAL A 898 26.99 3.49 12.76
CA VAL A 898 27.60 2.94 11.54
C VAL A 898 28.18 1.55 11.84
N GLY A 899 27.30 0.56 11.90
CA GLY A 899 27.69 -0.83 12.21
C GLY A 899 28.32 -1.60 11.05
N LYS A 900 28.69 -2.87 11.29
CA LYS A 900 29.37 -3.77 10.33
C LYS A 900 28.67 -3.83 8.96
N ARG A 901 27.35 -4.02 8.97
CA ARG A 901 26.53 -4.15 7.76
C ARG A 901 26.56 -2.87 6.92
N VAL A 902 26.62 -1.69 7.56
CA VAL A 902 26.70 -0.40 6.87
C VAL A 902 28.06 -0.27 6.16
N PHE A 903 29.15 -0.65 6.83
CA PHE A 903 30.48 -0.72 6.22
C PHE A 903 30.52 -1.66 5.01
N GLU A 904 29.98 -2.88 5.16
CA GLU A 904 29.90 -3.86 4.07
C GLU A 904 29.20 -3.26 2.84
N SER A 905 28.02 -2.66 3.03
CA SER A 905 27.26 -2.00 1.96
C SER A 905 28.02 -0.82 1.34
N LEU A 906 28.62 0.06 2.14
CA LEU A 906 29.38 1.23 1.64
C LEU A 906 30.61 0.82 0.82
N ILE A 907 31.34 -0.21 1.26
CA ILE A 907 32.49 -0.76 0.53
C ILE A 907 32.02 -1.40 -0.79
N GLN A 908 30.98 -2.24 -0.74
CA GLN A 908 30.45 -2.91 -1.92
C GLN A 908 29.93 -1.91 -2.97
N ALA A 909 29.29 -0.82 -2.53
CA ALA A 909 28.80 0.26 -3.38
C ALA A 909 29.92 1.18 -3.95
N GLY A 910 31.14 1.10 -3.43
CA GLY A 910 32.26 1.94 -3.86
C GLY A 910 32.35 3.31 -3.18
N ALA A 911 31.62 3.52 -2.07
CA ALA A 911 31.61 4.80 -1.37
C ALA A 911 32.98 5.20 -0.78
N PHE A 912 33.88 4.23 -0.59
CA PHE A 912 35.25 4.41 -0.10
C PHE A 912 36.33 4.40 -1.19
N ASP A 913 35.96 4.27 -2.46
CA ASP A 913 36.93 4.26 -3.58
C ASP A 913 37.74 5.57 -3.66
N CYS A 914 37.21 6.67 -3.11
CA CYS A 914 37.88 7.96 -3.00
C CYS A 914 39.18 7.93 -2.18
N PHE A 915 39.37 6.93 -1.31
CA PHE A 915 40.59 6.76 -0.52
C PHE A 915 41.68 5.93 -1.23
N GLY A 916 41.40 5.40 -2.42
CA GLY A 916 42.40 4.69 -3.25
C GLY A 916 42.76 3.28 -2.78
N HIS A 917 41.96 2.67 -1.90
CA HIS A 917 42.15 1.29 -1.44
C HIS A 917 41.33 0.28 -2.27
N ASP A 918 41.84 -0.94 -2.41
CA ASP A 918 41.10 -2.02 -3.05
C ASP A 918 39.90 -2.49 -2.19
N ARG A 919 38.74 -2.72 -2.82
CA ARG A 919 37.51 -3.07 -2.12
C ARG A 919 37.59 -4.43 -1.42
N ALA A 920 38.33 -5.40 -1.96
CA ALA A 920 38.51 -6.70 -1.30
C ALA A 920 39.32 -6.53 -0.02
N ALA A 921 40.39 -5.71 -0.06
CA ALA A 921 41.20 -5.37 1.11
C ALA A 921 40.40 -4.65 2.19
N LEU A 922 39.54 -3.69 1.80
CA LEU A 922 38.62 -3.02 2.72
C LEU A 922 37.64 -4.01 3.35
N PHE A 923 37.03 -4.89 2.54
CA PHE A 923 36.02 -5.85 3.00
C PHE A 923 36.61 -6.91 3.95
N GLY A 924 37.80 -7.41 3.65
CA GLY A 924 38.53 -8.31 4.54
C GLY A 924 39.04 -7.62 5.81
N GLY A 925 39.19 -6.29 5.78
CA GLY A 925 39.67 -5.45 6.88
C GLY A 925 38.57 -4.89 7.79
N ILE A 926 37.28 -5.17 7.55
CA ILE A 926 36.16 -4.53 8.26
C ILE A 926 36.26 -4.65 9.78
N ASP A 927 36.62 -5.83 10.31
CA ASP A 927 36.72 -6.01 11.76
C ASP A 927 37.84 -5.14 12.38
N ARG A 928 38.91 -4.85 11.62
CA ARG A 928 39.97 -3.92 12.05
C ARG A 928 39.50 -2.46 12.01
N LEU A 929 38.76 -2.08 10.96
CA LEU A 929 38.18 -0.75 10.82
C LEU A 929 37.18 -0.46 11.95
N MET A 930 36.31 -1.42 12.27
CA MET A 930 35.38 -1.31 13.39
C MET A 930 36.07 -1.27 14.75
N GLY A 931 37.13 -2.06 14.92
CA GLY A 931 37.92 -2.04 16.15
C GLY A 931 38.56 -0.68 16.42
N MET A 932 39.02 0.01 15.38
CA MET A 932 39.56 1.36 15.49
C MET A 932 38.46 2.39 15.83
N ALA A 933 37.30 2.30 15.18
CA ALA A 933 36.16 3.17 15.48
C ALA A 933 35.64 2.99 16.92
N SER A 934 35.58 1.75 17.41
CA SER A 934 35.20 1.46 18.82
C SER A 934 36.19 2.06 19.80
N ARG A 935 37.49 1.90 19.57
CA ARG A 935 38.53 2.47 20.43
C ARG A 935 38.46 4.00 20.45
N ALA A 936 38.36 4.63 19.29
CA ALA A 936 38.24 6.09 19.21
C ALA A 936 36.99 6.61 19.93
N ALA A 937 35.85 5.91 19.81
CA ALA A 937 34.62 6.27 20.52
C ALA A 937 34.73 6.06 22.05
N GLU A 938 35.38 4.98 22.50
CA GLU A 938 35.65 4.71 23.91
C GLU A 938 36.59 5.75 24.52
N ASP A 939 37.69 6.09 23.84
CA ASP A 939 38.66 7.09 24.29
C ASP A 939 38.02 8.48 24.43
N ALA A 940 37.17 8.85 23.45
CA ALA A 940 36.40 10.10 23.49
C ALA A 940 35.37 10.12 24.64
N ALA A 941 34.69 9.00 24.91
CA ALA A 941 33.71 8.88 26.00
C ALA A 941 34.37 8.88 27.39
N MET A 942 35.59 8.35 27.50
CA MET A 942 36.36 8.33 28.76
C MET A 942 37.07 9.65 29.07
N GLY A 943 37.05 10.63 28.15
CA GLY A 943 37.74 11.91 28.32
C GLY A 943 39.26 11.79 28.42
N GLN A 944 39.81 10.62 28.10
CA GLN A 944 41.24 10.38 27.98
C GLN A 944 41.68 10.84 26.59
N GLY A 945 41.98 12.14 26.46
CA GLY A 945 42.90 12.56 25.41
C GLY A 945 44.20 11.81 25.62
N ASP A 946 44.71 11.15 24.58
CA ASP A 946 45.95 10.38 24.62
C ASP A 946 47.06 11.23 25.27
N ILE A 947 47.40 10.91 26.52
CA ILE A 947 48.40 11.64 27.32
C ILE A 947 49.79 11.59 26.65
N PHE A 948 50.00 10.67 25.71
CA PHE A 948 51.21 10.58 24.89
C PHE A 948 51.14 11.36 23.57
N GLY A 949 49.97 11.84 23.15
CA GLY A 949 49.77 12.65 21.94
C GLY A 949 50.09 14.14 22.10
N MET A 950 50.21 14.66 23.33
CA MET A 950 50.48 16.08 23.59
C MET A 950 51.95 16.51 23.35
N SER A 951 52.88 15.58 23.13
CA SER A 951 54.31 15.87 23.00
C SER A 951 54.95 15.54 21.64
N GLY A 952 54.14 15.22 20.63
CA GLY A 952 54.61 15.08 19.25
C GLY A 952 53.42 14.84 18.34
N GLY A 953 53.36 15.52 17.20
CA GLY A 953 52.35 15.29 16.17
C GLY A 953 52.41 13.84 15.68
N GLY A 954 51.74 12.93 16.39
CA GLY A 954 51.62 11.54 16.03
C GLY A 954 50.81 11.46 14.75
N GLU A 955 51.43 10.99 13.67
CA GLU A 955 50.69 10.61 12.47
C GLU A 955 49.56 9.65 12.86
N PRO A 956 48.36 9.78 12.25
CA PRO A 956 47.28 8.84 12.47
C PRO A 956 47.79 7.40 12.31
N GLN A 957 47.43 6.53 13.25
CA GLN A 957 47.87 5.13 13.26
C GLN A 957 47.42 4.46 11.96
N LYS A 958 48.34 4.27 11.00
CA LYS A 958 48.02 3.75 9.66
C LYS A 958 47.40 2.36 9.76
N ILE A 959 46.25 2.18 9.13
CA ILE A 959 45.56 0.88 9.15
C ILE A 959 46.25 -0.05 8.15
N HIS A 960 46.79 -1.15 8.66
CA HIS A 960 47.25 -2.23 7.81
C HIS A 960 46.06 -3.12 7.42
N LEU A 961 45.55 -2.92 6.20
CA LEU A 961 44.55 -3.79 5.59
C LEU A 961 45.17 -5.17 5.26
N PRO A 962 44.41 -6.27 5.37
CA PRO A 962 44.90 -7.60 5.01
C PRO A 962 45.19 -7.67 3.51
N ALA A 963 46.28 -8.37 3.15
CA ALA A 963 46.55 -8.75 1.77
C ALA A 963 45.59 -9.90 1.40
N VAL A 964 44.54 -9.56 0.67
CA VAL A 964 43.56 -10.51 0.12
C VAL A 964 43.59 -10.42 -1.41
N GLU A 965 43.21 -11.51 -2.06
CA GLU A 965 43.04 -11.53 -3.52
C GLU A 965 41.98 -10.49 -3.92
N PRO A 966 42.27 -9.63 -4.92
CA PRO A 966 41.28 -8.71 -5.45
C PRO A 966 40.04 -9.46 -5.94
N TRP A 967 38.86 -8.85 -5.80
CA TRP A 967 37.65 -9.43 -6.38
C TRP A 967 37.77 -9.54 -7.89
N SER A 968 37.25 -10.63 -8.46
CA SER A 968 37.02 -10.69 -9.91
C SER A 968 36.08 -9.56 -10.33
N ALA A 969 36.15 -9.11 -11.59
CA ALA A 969 35.25 -8.04 -12.05
C ALA A 969 33.79 -8.51 -12.00
N ALA A 970 33.48 -9.75 -12.36
CA ALA A 970 32.17 -10.38 -12.15
C ALA A 970 31.70 -10.34 -10.68
N ASP A 971 32.55 -10.71 -9.71
CA ASP A 971 32.18 -10.67 -8.29
C ASP A 971 31.98 -9.25 -7.77
N LYS A 972 32.84 -8.31 -8.20
CA LYS A 972 32.71 -6.89 -7.87
C LYS A 972 31.38 -6.33 -8.37
N LEU A 973 31.04 -6.60 -9.62
CA LEU A 973 29.79 -6.18 -10.25
C LEU A 973 28.57 -6.83 -9.61
N HIS A 974 28.65 -8.12 -9.26
CA HIS A 974 27.57 -8.80 -8.57
C HIS A 974 27.32 -8.19 -7.18
N ARG A 975 28.37 -7.85 -6.44
CA ARG A 975 28.27 -7.17 -5.14
C ARG A 975 27.73 -5.75 -5.27
N GLU A 976 28.15 -5.00 -6.28
CA GLU A 976 27.57 -3.68 -6.61
C GLU A 976 26.07 -3.82 -6.89
N PHE A 977 25.68 -4.80 -7.72
CA PHE A 977 24.28 -5.05 -8.05
C PHE A 977 23.44 -5.44 -6.82
N GLN A 978 23.99 -6.23 -5.89
CA GLN A 978 23.26 -6.62 -4.67
C GLN A 978 22.92 -5.43 -3.77
N VAL A 979 23.77 -4.40 -3.75
CA VAL A 979 23.66 -3.27 -2.82
C VAL A 979 23.04 -2.03 -3.47
N VAL A 980 23.40 -1.74 -4.71
CA VAL A 980 22.94 -0.55 -5.46
C VAL A 980 21.78 -0.90 -6.39
N GLY A 981 21.60 -2.19 -6.71
CA GLY A 981 20.58 -2.66 -7.65
C GLY A 981 20.92 -2.41 -9.12
N CYS A 982 22.12 -1.92 -9.40
CA CYS A 982 22.62 -1.68 -10.75
C CYS A 982 24.13 -1.86 -10.84
N TYR A 983 24.61 -2.13 -12.04
CA TYR A 983 26.04 -2.10 -12.34
C TYR A 983 26.49 -0.64 -12.50
N LEU A 984 27.28 -0.15 -11.53
CA LEU A 984 27.81 1.22 -11.51
C LEU A 984 29.07 1.34 -12.36
N SER A 985 29.96 0.35 -12.30
CA SER A 985 31.32 0.44 -12.86
C SER A 985 31.52 -0.13 -14.27
N ALA A 986 30.95 -1.31 -14.59
CA ALA A 986 31.08 -1.99 -15.88
C ALA A 986 29.92 -3.00 -16.09
N HIS A 987 29.72 -3.55 -17.29
CA HIS A 987 28.73 -4.61 -17.52
C HIS A 987 29.40 -6.00 -17.42
N PRO A 988 28.73 -7.05 -16.90
CA PRO A 988 29.29 -8.42 -16.86
C PRO A 988 29.71 -9.01 -18.23
N LEU A 989 29.27 -8.38 -19.33
CA LEU A 989 29.61 -8.82 -20.69
C LEU A 989 30.93 -8.20 -21.20
N ASP A 990 31.44 -7.16 -20.53
CA ASP A 990 32.67 -6.48 -20.94
C ASP A 990 33.89 -7.42 -20.84
N GLU A 991 33.88 -8.38 -19.91
CA GLU A 991 34.91 -9.43 -19.80
C GLU A 991 34.97 -10.35 -21.02
N TYR A 992 33.87 -10.46 -21.77
CA TYR A 992 33.73 -11.34 -22.91
C TYR A 992 33.84 -10.60 -24.25
N ALA A 993 34.17 -9.30 -24.26
CA ALA A 993 34.15 -8.45 -25.45
C ALA A 993 34.90 -9.05 -26.67
N GLU A 994 36.12 -9.56 -26.48
CA GLU A 994 36.91 -10.19 -27.56
C GLU A 994 36.27 -11.48 -28.11
N ILE A 995 35.62 -12.26 -27.24
CA ILE A 995 34.94 -13.51 -27.63
C ILE A 995 33.63 -13.17 -28.35
N LEU A 996 32.89 -12.18 -27.85
CA LEU A 996 31.67 -11.66 -28.47
C LEU A 996 31.96 -11.13 -29.88
N GLU A 997 33.07 -10.41 -30.07
CA GLU A 997 33.52 -9.92 -31.37
C GLU A 997 33.86 -11.09 -32.32
N LYS A 998 34.62 -12.10 -31.86
CA LYS A 998 34.91 -13.33 -32.63
C LYS A 998 33.65 -14.11 -33.00
N MET A 999 32.65 -14.13 -32.12
CA MET A 999 31.34 -14.76 -32.36
C MET A 999 30.39 -13.93 -33.22
N ARG A 1000 30.82 -12.73 -33.64
CA ARG A 1000 30.03 -11.73 -34.40
C ARG A 1000 28.71 -11.39 -33.70
N VAL A 1001 28.74 -11.32 -32.38
CA VAL A 1001 27.61 -10.87 -31.57
C VAL A 1001 27.49 -9.37 -31.71
N GLN A 1002 26.28 -8.88 -31.92
CA GLN A 1002 25.99 -7.45 -32.00
C GLN A 1002 25.52 -6.94 -30.64
N ASN A 1003 25.86 -5.70 -30.35
CA ASN A 1003 25.35 -4.93 -29.24
C ASN A 1003 23.87 -4.60 -29.52
N TRP A 1004 23.07 -4.46 -28.48
CA TRP A 1004 21.65 -4.17 -28.60
C TRP A 1004 21.39 -2.86 -29.37
N ALA A 1005 22.11 -1.78 -29.07
CA ALA A 1005 21.95 -0.50 -29.76
C ALA A 1005 22.22 -0.61 -31.27
N ASP A 1006 23.28 -1.31 -31.66
CA ASP A 1006 23.65 -1.50 -33.07
C ASP A 1006 22.66 -2.40 -33.80
N PHE A 1007 22.22 -3.47 -33.15
CA PHE A 1007 21.20 -4.36 -33.70
C PHE A 1007 19.87 -3.63 -33.87
N GLN A 1008 19.46 -2.81 -32.89
CA GLN A 1008 18.26 -1.99 -32.99
C GLN A 1008 18.32 -1.04 -34.20
N ALA A 1009 19.48 -0.41 -34.44
CA ALA A 1009 19.71 0.43 -35.60
C ALA A 1009 19.74 -0.37 -36.92
N ALA A 1010 20.26 -1.60 -36.91
CA ALA A 1010 20.27 -2.50 -38.06
C ALA A 1010 18.85 -2.98 -38.42
N VAL A 1011 18.02 -3.31 -37.43
CA VAL A 1011 16.63 -3.73 -37.63
C VAL A 1011 15.79 -2.58 -38.21
N LYS A 1012 16.01 -1.34 -37.74
CA LYS A 1012 15.41 -0.14 -38.36
C LYS A 1012 15.82 0.06 -39.83
N ARG A 1013 16.99 -0.45 -40.23
CA ARG A 1013 17.49 -0.46 -41.62
C ARG A 1013 17.09 -1.72 -42.41
N GLY A 1014 16.33 -2.65 -41.81
CA GLY A 1014 15.76 -3.82 -42.50
C GLY A 1014 16.31 -5.19 -42.09
N ALA A 1015 17.16 -5.29 -41.05
CA ALA A 1015 17.59 -6.59 -40.53
C ALA A 1015 16.45 -7.34 -39.80
N THR A 1016 16.33 -8.66 -39.98
CA THR A 1016 15.25 -9.48 -39.41
C THR A 1016 15.73 -10.56 -38.43
N ALA A 1017 17.04 -10.75 -38.30
CA ALA A 1017 17.64 -11.68 -37.36
C ALA A 1017 19.01 -11.19 -36.91
N GLY A 1018 19.39 -11.55 -35.68
CA GLY A 1018 20.67 -11.16 -35.10
C GLY A 1018 21.11 -12.12 -34.01
N ARG A 1019 22.39 -12.03 -33.67
CA ARG A 1019 22.99 -12.71 -32.53
C ARG A 1019 23.32 -11.64 -31.49
N LEU A 1020 22.73 -11.76 -30.31
CA LEU A 1020 22.91 -10.83 -29.19
C LEU A 1020 23.50 -11.59 -28.00
N ALA A 1021 24.20 -10.89 -27.12
CA ALA A 1021 24.57 -11.41 -25.80
C ALA A 1021 23.92 -10.55 -24.73
N GLY A 1022 23.44 -11.21 -23.70
CA GLY A 1022 22.74 -10.55 -22.61
C GLY A 1022 22.95 -11.31 -21.30
N THR A 1023 23.11 -10.58 -20.21
CA THR A 1023 22.95 -11.13 -18.87
C THR A 1023 21.48 -11.08 -18.50
N VAL A 1024 20.90 -12.23 -18.16
CA VAL A 1024 19.49 -12.35 -17.81
C VAL A 1024 19.22 -11.59 -16.52
N THR A 1025 18.36 -10.58 -16.59
CA THR A 1025 17.97 -9.77 -15.42
C THR A 1025 16.73 -10.35 -14.75
N SER A 1026 15.73 -10.75 -15.53
CA SER A 1026 14.52 -11.39 -15.00
C SER A 1026 13.81 -12.28 -16.03
N LYS A 1027 13.00 -13.23 -15.54
CA LYS A 1027 12.16 -14.15 -16.33
C LYS A 1027 10.72 -14.09 -15.83
N GLN A 1028 9.77 -13.81 -16.73
CA GLN A 1028 8.33 -13.85 -16.45
C GLN A 1028 7.61 -14.83 -17.39
N GLU A 1029 6.79 -15.73 -16.84
CA GLU A 1029 5.94 -16.63 -17.63
C GLU A 1029 4.50 -16.10 -17.64
N ARG A 1030 3.92 -15.85 -18.82
CA ARG A 1030 2.53 -15.40 -19.02
C ARG A 1030 1.75 -16.39 -19.88
N ARG A 1031 0.42 -16.44 -19.70
CA ARG A 1031 -0.49 -17.15 -20.61
C ARG A 1031 -0.97 -16.21 -21.72
N THR A 1032 -0.96 -16.68 -22.96
CA THR A 1032 -1.51 -15.94 -24.11
C THR A 1032 -3.04 -16.02 -24.14
N ARG A 1033 -3.68 -15.19 -24.98
CA ARG A 1033 -5.14 -15.20 -25.19
C ARG A 1033 -5.68 -16.55 -25.71
N THR A 1034 -4.80 -17.40 -26.25
CA THR A 1034 -5.09 -18.75 -26.73
C THR A 1034 -4.80 -19.86 -25.71
N GLY A 1035 -4.35 -19.51 -24.50
CA GLY A 1035 -4.07 -20.45 -23.41
C GLY A 1035 -2.64 -21.00 -23.35
N ASN A 1036 -1.82 -20.79 -24.38
CA ASN A 1036 -0.45 -21.27 -24.43
C ASN A 1036 0.49 -20.42 -23.56
N LYS A 1037 1.54 -21.03 -23.01
CA LYS A 1037 2.55 -20.35 -22.17
C LYS A 1037 3.56 -19.59 -23.03
N MET A 1038 3.93 -18.39 -22.60
CA MET A 1038 4.91 -17.51 -23.22
C MET A 1038 5.87 -16.99 -22.15
N GLY A 1039 7.17 -17.07 -22.39
CA GLY A 1039 8.21 -16.50 -21.53
C GLY A 1039 8.62 -15.13 -22.03
N ILE A 1040 8.65 -14.15 -21.14
CA ILE A 1040 9.18 -12.81 -21.36
C ILE A 1040 10.49 -12.74 -20.55
N ILE A 1041 11.62 -12.61 -21.25
CA ILE A 1041 12.94 -12.56 -20.65
C ILE A 1041 13.48 -11.14 -20.80
N GLN A 1042 13.90 -10.55 -19.69
CA GLN A 1042 14.63 -9.29 -19.69
C GLN A 1042 16.13 -9.59 -19.67
N LEU A 1043 16.84 -9.08 -20.67
CA LEU A 1043 18.28 -9.22 -20.84
C LEU A 1043 18.93 -7.85 -20.79
N SER A 1044 20.18 -7.81 -20.35
CA SER A 1044 21.00 -6.60 -20.24
C SER A 1044 22.33 -6.77 -20.97
N ASP A 1045 22.74 -5.75 -21.71
CA ASP A 1045 24.10 -5.59 -22.23
C ASP A 1045 24.69 -4.21 -21.89
N ALA A 1046 25.93 -3.95 -22.30
CA ALA A 1046 26.63 -2.69 -22.05
C ALA A 1046 25.94 -1.46 -22.68
N THR A 1047 25.09 -1.66 -23.69
CA THR A 1047 24.37 -0.60 -24.41
C THR A 1047 22.93 -0.42 -23.94
N GLY A 1048 22.34 -1.41 -23.26
CA GLY A 1048 21.04 -1.29 -22.61
C GLY A 1048 20.37 -2.62 -22.30
N GLN A 1049 19.15 -2.52 -21.76
CA GLN A 1049 18.27 -3.68 -21.54
C GLN A 1049 17.29 -3.85 -22.69
N TYR A 1050 16.97 -5.10 -22.99
CA TYR A 1050 16.01 -5.47 -24.02
C TYR A 1050 15.16 -6.68 -23.61
N GLU A 1051 13.90 -6.64 -24.03
CA GLU A 1051 12.95 -7.71 -23.78
C GLU A 1051 12.94 -8.68 -24.96
N ALA A 1052 12.96 -9.98 -24.68
CA ALA A 1052 12.87 -11.01 -25.69
C ALA A 1052 11.89 -12.12 -25.29
N VAL A 1053 11.10 -12.57 -26.25
CA VAL A 1053 9.98 -13.48 -26.02
C VAL A 1053 10.32 -14.91 -26.47
N LEU A 1054 9.98 -15.90 -25.64
CA LEU A 1054 9.97 -17.33 -25.96
C LEU A 1054 8.54 -17.88 -25.98
N PHE A 1055 8.23 -18.72 -26.96
CA PHE A 1055 7.01 -19.51 -26.98
C PHE A 1055 7.19 -20.85 -26.24
N SER A 1056 6.08 -21.55 -25.97
CA SER A 1056 6.00 -22.70 -25.07
C SER A 1056 7.06 -23.78 -25.27
N GLU A 1057 7.37 -24.16 -26.52
CA GLU A 1057 8.35 -25.21 -26.83
C GLU A 1057 9.78 -24.80 -26.45
N ALA A 1058 10.21 -23.61 -26.88
CA ALA A 1058 11.53 -23.08 -26.54
C ALA A 1058 11.65 -22.77 -25.04
N LEU A 1059 10.57 -22.32 -24.40
CA LEU A 1059 10.54 -22.05 -22.96
C LEU A 1059 10.77 -23.33 -22.13
N ALA A 1060 10.21 -24.46 -22.56
CA ALA A 1060 10.43 -25.74 -21.88
C ALA A 1060 11.88 -26.23 -22.03
N GLN A 1061 12.51 -25.97 -23.17
CA GLN A 1061 13.87 -26.42 -23.48
C GLN A 1061 14.96 -25.58 -22.80
N TYR A 1062 14.84 -24.24 -22.80
CA TYR A 1062 15.89 -23.33 -22.36
C TYR A 1062 15.67 -22.78 -20.94
N ARG A 1063 14.73 -23.37 -20.19
CA ARG A 1063 14.23 -22.81 -18.92
C ARG A 1063 15.33 -22.59 -17.88
N ASP A 1064 16.25 -23.55 -17.77
CA ASP A 1064 17.31 -23.59 -16.75
C ASP A 1064 18.51 -22.72 -17.14
N LEU A 1065 18.67 -22.42 -18.43
CA LEU A 1065 19.72 -21.51 -18.93
C LEU A 1065 19.34 -20.03 -18.77
N LEU A 1066 18.05 -19.75 -18.56
CA LEU A 1066 17.49 -18.39 -18.47
C LEU A 1066 17.15 -18.03 -17.02
N GLU A 1067 18.07 -18.30 -16.09
CA GLU A 1067 18.01 -17.84 -14.71
C GLU A 1067 18.67 -16.47 -14.55
N ALA A 1068 18.19 -15.68 -13.58
CA ALA A 1068 18.72 -14.34 -13.35
C ALA A 1068 20.20 -14.39 -12.93
N GLY A 1069 21.03 -13.57 -13.56
CA GLY A 1069 22.49 -13.55 -13.38
C GLY A 1069 23.26 -14.34 -14.43
N SER A 1070 22.63 -15.25 -15.17
CA SER A 1070 23.30 -16.02 -16.22
C SER A 1070 23.57 -15.18 -17.46
N SER A 1071 24.81 -15.22 -17.96
CA SER A 1071 25.20 -14.60 -19.24
C SER A 1071 25.00 -15.57 -20.40
N VAL A 1072 24.20 -15.17 -21.38
CA VAL A 1072 23.80 -16.03 -22.50
C VAL A 1072 24.02 -15.33 -23.84
N VAL A 1073 24.34 -16.13 -24.86
CA VAL A 1073 24.25 -15.72 -26.26
C VAL A 1073 22.91 -16.21 -26.79
N ILE A 1074 22.15 -15.31 -27.39
CA ILE A 1074 20.84 -15.60 -27.95
C ILE A 1074 20.82 -15.32 -29.45
N MET A 1075 20.17 -16.21 -30.18
CA MET A 1075 19.76 -15.96 -31.56
C MET A 1075 18.34 -15.43 -31.54
N VAL A 1076 18.13 -14.25 -32.12
CA VAL A 1076 16.84 -13.58 -32.12
C VAL A 1076 16.35 -13.33 -33.53
N GLY A 1077 15.05 -13.55 -33.75
CA GLY A 1077 14.31 -12.93 -34.84
C GLY A 1077 13.79 -11.58 -34.38
N ALA A 1078 13.87 -10.56 -35.24
CA ALA A 1078 13.49 -9.20 -34.92
C ALA A 1078 12.46 -8.66 -35.92
N GLU A 1079 11.42 -8.01 -35.41
CA GLU A 1079 10.45 -7.29 -36.21
C GLU A 1079 10.52 -5.80 -35.86
N ASN A 1080 10.72 -4.96 -36.87
CA ASN A 1080 10.62 -3.51 -36.71
C ASN A 1080 9.14 -3.11 -36.65
N ARG A 1081 8.69 -2.60 -35.52
CA ARG A 1081 7.34 -2.07 -35.34
C ARG A 1081 7.42 -0.59 -34.96
N PRO A 1082 6.33 0.18 -35.11
CA PRO A 1082 6.30 1.59 -34.71
C PRO A 1082 6.68 1.85 -33.23
N GLU A 1083 6.57 0.82 -32.39
CA GLU A 1083 6.87 0.80 -30.95
C GLU A 1083 8.33 0.51 -30.58
N GLY A 1084 9.16 0.08 -31.54
CA GLY A 1084 10.51 -0.41 -31.30
C GLY A 1084 10.75 -1.78 -31.95
N VAL A 1085 11.88 -2.39 -31.58
CA VAL A 1085 12.30 -3.69 -32.12
C VAL A 1085 11.79 -4.78 -31.20
N ASN A 1086 10.84 -5.59 -31.67
CA ASN A 1086 10.38 -6.77 -30.93
C ASN A 1086 11.29 -7.95 -31.21
N LEU A 1087 11.74 -8.64 -30.15
CA LEU A 1087 12.63 -9.77 -30.23
C LEU A 1087 11.92 -11.08 -29.91
N ARG A 1088 12.14 -12.08 -30.76
CA ARG A 1088 11.75 -13.47 -30.53
C ARG A 1088 13.02 -14.32 -30.41
N ILE A 1089 13.19 -14.99 -29.28
CA ILE A 1089 14.31 -15.92 -29.08
C ILE A 1089 14.06 -17.19 -29.88
N GLN A 1090 15.06 -17.57 -30.67
CA GLN A 1090 15.08 -18.80 -31.47
C GLN A 1090 15.97 -19.87 -30.84
N ALA A 1091 17.12 -19.47 -30.30
CA ALA A 1091 18.05 -20.36 -29.62
C ALA A 1091 18.79 -19.61 -28.50
N VAL A 1092 19.15 -20.33 -27.44
CA VAL A 1092 19.91 -19.83 -26.29
C VAL A 1092 21.12 -20.73 -26.09
N GLN A 1093 22.28 -20.11 -25.83
CA GLN A 1093 23.54 -20.78 -25.52
C GLN A 1093 24.17 -20.12 -24.29
N SER A 1094 24.76 -20.93 -23.41
CA SER A 1094 25.55 -20.41 -22.30
C SER A 1094 26.82 -19.74 -22.84
N LEU A 1095 27.04 -18.47 -22.47
CA LEU A 1095 28.24 -17.75 -22.88
C LEU A 1095 29.51 -18.39 -22.29
N GLU A 1096 29.40 -18.96 -21.09
CA GLU A 1096 30.51 -19.59 -20.38
C GLU A 1096 30.95 -20.91 -21.05
N GLU A 1097 29.99 -21.75 -21.45
CA GLU A 1097 30.29 -23.00 -22.16
C GLU A 1097 30.89 -22.75 -23.55
N GLU A 1098 30.40 -21.73 -24.25
CA GLU A 1098 30.90 -21.40 -25.58
C GLU A 1098 32.30 -20.76 -25.51
N ALA A 1099 32.56 -19.93 -24.50
CA ALA A 1099 33.90 -19.42 -24.20
C ALA A 1099 34.91 -20.56 -23.93
N CYS A 1100 34.50 -21.60 -23.19
CA CYS A 1100 35.33 -22.78 -22.95
C CYS A 1100 35.63 -23.59 -24.23
N ARG A 1101 34.69 -23.64 -25.18
CA ARG A 1101 34.86 -24.39 -26.44
C ARG A 1101 35.74 -23.69 -27.47
N MET A 1102 35.74 -22.36 -27.50
CA MET A 1102 36.47 -21.59 -28.51
C MET A 1102 37.95 -21.43 -28.18
N GLN A 1103 38.34 -21.53 -26.91
CA GLN A 1103 39.73 -21.40 -26.46
C GLN A 1103 40.45 -22.75 -26.60
N LYS A 1104 41.46 -22.82 -27.47
CA LYS A 1104 42.14 -24.09 -27.79
C LYS A 1104 43.48 -24.23 -27.08
N ALA A 1105 44.12 -23.11 -26.72
CA ALA A 1105 45.32 -23.15 -25.91
C ALA A 1105 45.46 -21.95 -24.96
N LEU A 1106 46.28 -22.13 -23.91
CA LEU A 1106 46.62 -21.10 -22.92
C LEU A 1106 48.14 -21.09 -22.74
N ARG A 1107 48.76 -19.93 -22.89
CA ARG A 1107 50.19 -19.74 -22.64
C ARG A 1107 50.38 -18.87 -21.40
N ILE A 1108 51.18 -19.35 -20.46
CA ILE A 1108 51.48 -18.65 -19.21
C ILE A 1108 52.96 -18.29 -19.20
N TYR A 1109 53.29 -17.00 -19.20
CA TYR A 1109 54.66 -16.50 -19.20
C TYR A 1109 55.19 -16.35 -17.78
N LEU A 1110 56.34 -16.97 -17.49
CA LEU A 1110 56.94 -17.07 -16.16
C LEU A 1110 58.41 -16.60 -16.19
N ARG A 1111 58.84 -15.86 -15.15
CA ARG A 1111 60.25 -15.51 -14.94
C ARG A 1111 60.96 -16.42 -13.94
N ASP A 1112 60.23 -16.97 -12.97
CA ASP A 1112 60.78 -17.81 -11.92
C ASP A 1112 59.80 -18.96 -11.57
N PRO A 1113 60.24 -20.01 -10.84
CA PRO A 1113 59.41 -21.18 -10.56
C PRO A 1113 58.42 -21.02 -9.38
N LYS A 1114 58.40 -19.87 -8.70
CA LYS A 1114 57.53 -19.64 -7.52
C LYS A 1114 56.02 -19.72 -7.82
N PRO A 1115 55.51 -19.33 -9.01
CA PRO A 1115 54.07 -19.38 -9.32
C PRO A 1115 53.51 -20.79 -9.52
N LEU A 1116 54.36 -21.81 -9.71
CA LEU A 1116 53.94 -23.16 -10.12
C LEU A 1116 52.90 -23.83 -9.20
N PRO A 1117 52.99 -23.75 -7.85
CA PRO A 1117 51.99 -24.35 -6.97
C PRO A 1117 50.61 -23.72 -7.13
N ALA A 1118 50.54 -22.39 -7.26
CA ALA A 1118 49.29 -21.64 -7.43
C ALA A 1118 48.66 -21.90 -8.80
N ILE A 1119 49.48 -22.00 -9.86
CA ILE A 1119 49.03 -22.38 -11.20
C ILE A 1119 48.47 -23.82 -11.19
N SER A 1120 49.12 -24.74 -10.47
CA SER A 1120 48.66 -26.13 -10.37
C SER A 1120 47.31 -26.25 -9.64
N SER A 1121 47.03 -25.43 -8.63
CA SER A 1121 45.74 -25.48 -7.92
C SER A 1121 44.56 -24.99 -8.75
N GLN A 1122 44.83 -24.18 -9.77
CA GLN A 1122 43.80 -23.61 -10.66
C GLN A 1122 43.55 -24.50 -11.90
N LEU A 1123 44.46 -25.42 -12.24
CA LEU A 1123 44.35 -26.39 -13.35
C LEU A 1123 43.90 -27.78 -12.87
N THR A 1124 42.73 -27.88 -12.23
CA THR A 1124 42.24 -29.14 -11.62
C THR A 1124 41.28 -29.94 -12.50
N GLN A 1125 40.53 -29.27 -13.40
CA GLN A 1125 39.55 -29.94 -14.27
C GLN A 1125 40.14 -30.30 -15.64
N ARG A 1126 39.97 -31.57 -16.04
CA ARG A 1126 40.34 -32.04 -17.40
C ARG A 1126 39.40 -31.44 -18.44
N GLY A 1127 39.94 -31.06 -19.59
CA GLY A 1127 39.19 -30.47 -20.71
C GLY A 1127 39.90 -30.67 -22.04
N ASP A 1128 39.59 -29.84 -23.04
CA ASP A 1128 40.07 -30.03 -24.42
C ASP A 1128 41.23 -29.10 -24.83
N ALA A 1129 41.56 -28.12 -24.01
CA ALA A 1129 42.53 -27.07 -24.33
C ALA A 1129 43.96 -27.41 -23.85
N GLN A 1130 44.95 -27.02 -24.64
CA GLN A 1130 46.36 -27.27 -24.38
C GLN A 1130 47.00 -26.11 -23.60
N VAL A 1131 47.63 -26.40 -22.46
CA VAL A 1131 48.30 -25.38 -21.64
C VAL A 1131 49.81 -25.46 -21.85
N SER A 1132 50.44 -24.33 -22.11
CA SER A 1132 51.89 -24.18 -22.23
C SER A 1132 52.42 -23.18 -21.20
N LEU A 1133 53.53 -23.50 -20.57
CA LEU A 1133 54.28 -22.60 -19.69
C LEU A 1133 55.48 -22.04 -20.48
N VAL A 1134 55.51 -20.73 -20.69
CA VAL A 1134 56.62 -20.04 -21.38
C VAL A 1134 57.57 -19.46 -20.34
N VAL A 1135 58.74 -20.06 -20.19
CA VAL A 1135 59.76 -19.58 -19.25
C VAL A 1135 60.69 -18.61 -19.95
N ILE A 1136 60.69 -17.36 -19.49
CA ILE A 1136 61.56 -16.29 -20.01
C ILE A 1136 62.93 -16.42 -19.33
N LYS A 1137 64.00 -16.65 -20.09
CA LYS A 1137 65.36 -16.72 -19.54
C LYS A 1137 65.91 -15.34 -19.18
N ASP A 1138 66.71 -15.30 -18.12
CA ASP A 1138 67.44 -14.10 -17.71
C ASP A 1138 68.37 -13.58 -18.82
N GLY A 1139 68.45 -12.24 -18.95
CA GLY A 1139 69.33 -11.57 -19.91
C GLY A 1139 68.88 -11.63 -21.38
N GLY A 1140 67.62 -11.99 -21.67
CA GLY A 1140 67.08 -12.01 -23.03
C GLY A 1140 67.57 -13.17 -23.90
N GLN A 1141 68.07 -14.26 -23.29
CA GLN A 1141 68.64 -15.42 -23.98
C GLN A 1141 67.58 -16.38 -24.60
N GLY A 1142 66.36 -15.90 -24.85
CA GLY A 1142 65.26 -16.65 -25.48
C GLY A 1142 64.21 -17.20 -24.50
N GLU A 1143 63.12 -17.72 -25.06
CA GLU A 1143 61.96 -18.28 -24.35
C GLU A 1143 61.93 -19.81 -24.50
N ILE A 1144 61.53 -20.52 -23.44
CA ILE A 1144 61.27 -21.98 -23.50
C ILE A 1144 59.77 -22.21 -23.29
N GLU A 1145 59.10 -22.71 -24.32
CA GLU A 1145 57.70 -23.17 -24.21
C GLU A 1145 57.66 -24.64 -23.76
N VAL A 1146 57.05 -24.89 -22.60
CA VAL A 1146 56.82 -26.22 -22.04
C VAL A 1146 55.33 -26.54 -22.10
N GLY A 1147 54.92 -27.37 -23.05
CA GLY A 1147 53.55 -27.89 -23.13
C GLY A 1147 53.26 -28.90 -22.02
N LEU A 1148 52.17 -28.70 -21.28
CA LEU A 1148 51.71 -29.68 -20.30
C LEU A 1148 51.14 -30.93 -20.98
N PRO A 1149 51.35 -32.13 -20.42
CA PRO A 1149 50.95 -33.39 -21.05
C PRO A 1149 49.44 -33.63 -21.02
N ASN A 1150 48.73 -33.02 -20.06
CA ASN A 1150 47.29 -33.13 -19.90
C ASN A 1150 46.59 -31.92 -20.52
N ARG A 1151 45.36 -32.12 -20.99
CA ARG A 1151 44.48 -31.04 -21.44
C ARG A 1151 43.56 -30.63 -20.30
N TYR A 1152 43.30 -29.34 -20.21
CA TYR A 1152 42.56 -28.72 -19.11
C TYR A 1152 41.35 -27.95 -19.64
N ARG A 1153 40.34 -27.79 -18.80
CA ARG A 1153 39.23 -26.88 -19.08
C ARG A 1153 39.71 -25.46 -18.80
N ILE A 1154 39.60 -24.58 -19.78
CA ILE A 1154 40.10 -23.21 -19.70
C ILE A 1154 38.93 -22.27 -19.94
N SER A 1155 38.83 -21.23 -19.11
CA SER A 1155 37.86 -20.15 -19.24
C SER A 1155 38.58 -18.81 -19.08
N PRO A 1156 37.98 -17.69 -19.55
CA PRO A 1156 38.48 -16.35 -19.27
C PRO A 1156 38.72 -16.07 -17.78
N GLN A 1157 37.87 -16.62 -16.90
CA GLN A 1157 38.01 -16.50 -15.45
C GLN A 1157 39.26 -17.22 -14.93
N ILE A 1158 39.55 -18.43 -15.42
CA ILE A 1158 40.78 -19.15 -15.08
C ILE A 1158 42.00 -18.37 -15.58
N ALA A 1159 41.97 -17.82 -16.79
CA ALA A 1159 43.07 -17.01 -17.31
C ALA A 1159 43.28 -15.72 -16.51
N ALA A 1160 42.22 -15.04 -16.09
CA ALA A 1160 42.29 -13.86 -15.22
C ALA A 1160 42.86 -14.22 -13.84
N ALA A 1161 42.43 -15.34 -13.24
CA ALA A 1161 42.99 -15.86 -12.01
C ALA A 1161 44.49 -16.17 -12.14
N MET A 1162 44.94 -16.71 -13.29
CA MET A 1162 46.36 -16.96 -13.56
C MET A 1162 47.17 -15.67 -13.70
N ARG A 1163 46.62 -14.61 -14.31
CA ARG A 1163 47.29 -13.28 -14.38
C ARG A 1163 47.48 -12.66 -13.01
N ALA A 1164 46.58 -12.94 -12.07
CA ALA A 1164 46.65 -12.42 -10.71
C ALA A 1164 47.71 -13.12 -9.84
N VAL A 1165 48.27 -14.26 -10.28
CA VAL A 1165 49.29 -15.00 -9.52
C VAL A 1165 50.62 -14.24 -9.51
N PRO A 1166 51.17 -13.91 -8.32
CA PRO A 1166 52.46 -13.21 -8.23
C PRO A 1166 53.61 -13.98 -8.89
N GLY A 1167 54.26 -13.36 -9.88
CA GLY A 1167 55.38 -13.95 -10.64
C GLY A 1167 55.00 -14.45 -12.04
N VAL A 1168 53.71 -14.42 -12.40
CA VAL A 1168 53.25 -14.55 -13.78
C VAL A 1168 53.41 -13.20 -14.49
N VAL A 1169 54.05 -13.20 -15.65
CA VAL A 1169 54.33 -12.00 -16.43
C VAL A 1169 53.16 -11.66 -17.35
N GLU A 1170 52.62 -12.67 -18.00
CA GLU A 1170 51.56 -12.53 -18.98
C GLU A 1170 50.82 -13.86 -19.14
N VAL A 1171 49.53 -13.79 -19.49
CA VAL A 1171 48.73 -14.97 -19.82
C VAL A 1171 47.98 -14.70 -21.11
N GLU A 1172 48.30 -15.48 -22.12
CA GLU A 1172 47.75 -15.40 -23.47
C GLU A 1172 46.76 -16.56 -23.69
N LEU A 1173 45.56 -16.21 -24.16
CA LEU A 1173 44.55 -17.17 -24.59
C LEU A 1173 44.60 -17.29 -26.11
N VAL A 1174 44.85 -18.51 -26.61
CA VAL A 1174 45.10 -18.82 -28.03
C VAL A 1174 43.94 -19.57 -28.67
#